data_AF-A0A3D3USL2-F1
#
_entry.id   AF-A0A3D3USL2-F1
#
_cell.length_a   1.000
_cell.length_b   1.000
_cell.length_c   1.000
_cell.angle_alpha   90.00
_cell.angle_beta   90.00
_cell.angle_gamma   90.00
#
_symmetry.space_group_name_H-M   'P 1'
#
loop_
_entity.id
_entity.type
_entity.pdbx_description
1 polymer ?
#
loop_
_entity_poly.entity_id
_entity_poly.type
_entity_poly.pdbx_seq_one_letter_code
_entity_poly.pdbx_strand_id
1 'polypeptide(L)'
;MYGGAIYCFDSSTTITNCTIVGNYTSEYGGGGIYCGNSSPTVVNTILWNDIPDEIYLKYSSINVAYSNIQGGWPGTGNIDTNPLFVDAAGDDNFFGTEDDNLRLLPDSPCIDAGDNSAIPAGLTVDIDGNPRIASGTVDMGAYEGGMVLTTGIYYVDMDAPGNNDGSSWANAFRRLQDAFSAARYGDEIRVANGIYRPDQGLGQTSGNREATFRLENGLSIKGGYAGFGEADPNARDFETYNTILSGDLNGDDGPHFANNSENSYLVVVCIECNKSVMLDGFTITGGNATTDYIAGGMLNYESNPIVKNCTFNGNSAGQGGGMANRHSNPTVTNCTFSGNATVYGGGGMYNTDSSNPVVTDCIFIENSASMLGGGGMYNGDSSPTVTNCRFSGNYAMFGGGMYNVGGSSTTVTNCTFSENRVSAWGGGMQNEAGAKPTVTNCILWGDMPDEIAFSGSATVTYSNVEGGWAGIGNIASDPKFADAEGRLSFESPCIDAGNNDTVPSDITTDLDGNPRIVNSTVDMGAYERGPRLWASNPSPADGAITGQRTPVLRWTPGDTTVKYDVYFGAALDVVEDADISDQSGIYRGRCIDPSYITEQLELDGTYYWRIDEVEADGEIIHKGDVWSFTIVDQITVEYQVSSSEDDAYATNNNLQSVDAEYLKVGSSTFANPPYYMSGMVFRNVTVPRD
;
A
#
# COMPACT_ATOMS: atom_id res chain seq x y z
N MET A 1 -6.98 46.03 14.62
CA MET A 1 -5.65 46.05 15.28
C MET A 1 -4.60 46.31 14.21
N TYR A 2 -3.85 47.41 14.32
CA TYR A 2 -2.85 47.85 13.33
C TYR A 2 -1.65 46.89 13.19
N GLY A 3 -1.01 46.84 12.01
CA GLY A 3 0.23 46.08 11.79
C GLY A 3 -0.02 44.57 11.68
N GLY A 4 -0.51 44.10 10.53
CA GLY A 4 -0.83 42.68 10.31
C GLY A 4 0.38 41.75 10.47
N ALA A 5 1.55 42.18 10.00
CA ALA A 5 2.82 41.47 10.22
C ALA A 5 3.68 42.13 11.32
N ILE A 6 4.00 43.42 11.19
CA ILE A 6 4.90 44.13 12.10
C ILE A 6 4.27 45.44 12.60
N TYR A 7 4.25 45.61 13.92
CA TYR A 7 3.77 46.81 14.60
C TYR A 7 4.90 47.50 15.39
N CYS A 8 5.37 48.65 14.90
CA CYS A 8 6.34 49.52 15.57
C CYS A 8 5.63 50.71 16.24
N PHE A 9 5.81 50.90 17.56
CA PHE A 9 5.24 52.02 18.30
C PHE A 9 6.20 52.51 19.37
N ASP A 10 6.59 53.78 19.30
CA ASP A 10 7.66 54.37 20.12
C ASP A 10 8.96 53.54 20.09
N SER A 11 9.20 52.80 19.00
CA SER A 11 10.31 51.85 18.85
C SER A 11 10.76 51.76 17.39
N SER A 12 12.05 51.61 17.14
CA SER A 12 12.59 51.48 15.78
C SER A 12 13.33 50.16 15.66
N THR A 13 12.95 49.35 14.68
CA THR A 13 13.57 48.07 14.38
C THR A 13 14.31 48.11 13.04
N THR A 14 15.15 47.10 12.79
CA THR A 14 15.77 46.85 11.49
C THR A 14 15.22 45.55 10.94
N ILE A 15 14.69 45.60 9.73
CA ILE A 15 14.12 44.46 9.00
C ILE A 15 15.04 44.24 7.79
N THR A 16 15.62 43.06 7.68
CA THR A 16 16.60 42.78 6.64
C THR A 16 16.45 41.34 6.15
N ASN A 17 16.42 41.15 4.82
CA ASN A 17 16.31 39.83 4.21
C ASN A 17 15.04 39.07 4.64
N CYS A 18 13.90 39.78 4.67
CA CYS A 18 12.60 39.20 5.04
C CYS A 18 11.63 39.19 3.86
N THR A 19 10.67 38.26 3.86
CA THR A 19 9.53 38.25 2.94
C THR A 19 8.26 38.38 3.78
N ILE A 20 7.50 39.46 3.57
CA ILE A 20 6.26 39.78 4.27
C ILE A 20 5.16 39.81 3.21
N VAL A 21 4.26 38.83 3.26
CA VAL A 21 3.27 38.61 2.19
C VAL A 21 1.92 38.23 2.76
N GLY A 22 0.84 38.78 2.17
CA GLY A 22 -0.54 38.36 2.45
C GLY A 22 -1.08 38.73 3.83
N ASN A 23 -0.41 39.63 4.56
CA ASN A 23 -0.82 40.04 5.90
C ASN A 23 -2.01 40.99 5.85
N TYR A 24 -2.95 40.80 6.77
CA TYR A 24 -4.20 41.55 6.78
C TYR A 24 -4.47 42.20 8.13
N THR A 25 -4.96 43.44 8.10
CA THR A 25 -5.60 44.08 9.25
C THR A 25 -7.00 44.61 8.92
N SER A 26 -7.91 44.44 9.89
CA SER A 26 -9.29 44.92 9.82
C SER A 26 -9.46 46.41 10.13
N GLU A 27 -8.41 47.12 10.53
CA GLU A 27 -8.42 48.58 10.80
C GLU A 27 -7.51 49.33 9.82
N TYR A 28 -7.69 50.66 9.70
CA TYR A 28 -6.84 51.51 8.87
C TYR A 28 -5.38 51.51 9.35
N GLY A 29 -4.49 50.76 8.70
CA GLY A 29 -3.05 50.98 8.80
C GLY A 29 -2.21 49.71 8.74
N GLY A 30 -1.48 49.56 7.64
CA GLY A 30 -0.32 48.66 7.50
C GLY A 30 -0.67 47.19 7.66
N GLY A 31 -1.10 46.53 6.59
CA GLY A 31 -1.17 45.07 6.53
C GLY A 31 0.22 44.47 6.79
N GLY A 32 1.25 45.00 6.12
CA GLY A 32 2.63 44.56 6.30
C GLY A 32 3.24 45.18 7.54
N ILE A 33 3.61 46.47 7.45
CA ILE A 33 4.29 47.21 8.52
C ILE A 33 3.49 48.44 8.94
N TYR A 34 3.22 48.56 10.23
CA TYR A 34 2.71 49.79 10.85
C TYR A 34 3.78 50.48 11.69
N CYS A 35 3.93 51.80 11.56
CA CYS A 35 4.85 52.60 12.36
C CYS A 35 4.16 53.81 13.02
N GLY A 36 4.12 53.85 14.35
CA GLY A 36 3.67 54.99 15.16
C GLY A 36 4.81 55.64 15.96
N ASN A 37 5.08 56.93 15.75
CA ASN A 37 6.19 57.66 16.40
C ASN A 37 7.53 56.88 16.36
N SER A 38 7.83 56.30 15.20
CA SER A 38 8.91 55.33 15.01
C SER A 38 9.74 55.64 13.76
N SER A 39 10.94 55.07 13.64
CA SER A 39 11.83 55.25 12.48
C SER A 39 12.62 53.97 12.12
N PRO A 40 11.93 52.87 11.74
CA PRO A 40 12.61 51.63 11.38
C PRO A 40 13.35 51.72 10.05
N THR A 41 14.20 50.73 9.80
CA THR A 41 14.94 50.53 8.56
C THR A 41 14.56 49.20 7.94
N VAL A 42 14.30 49.18 6.63
CA VAL A 42 13.92 48.01 5.82
C VAL A 42 14.88 47.87 4.66
N VAL A 43 15.60 46.74 4.56
CA VAL A 43 16.57 46.49 3.48
C VAL A 43 16.44 45.06 2.97
N ASN A 44 16.70 44.80 1.69
CA ASN A 44 16.64 43.45 1.09
C ASN A 44 15.33 42.71 1.39
N THR A 45 14.20 43.41 1.47
CA THR A 45 12.94 42.84 1.96
C THR A 45 11.89 42.87 0.86
N ILE A 46 11.03 41.85 0.81
CA ILE A 46 9.84 41.84 -0.05
C ILE A 46 8.61 42.13 0.82
N LEU A 47 7.80 43.10 0.42
CA LEU A 47 6.46 43.38 0.95
C LEU A 47 5.46 43.28 -0.19
N TRP A 48 4.55 42.30 -0.13
CA TRP A 48 3.66 42.02 -1.25
C TRP A 48 2.28 41.51 -0.83
N ASN A 49 1.23 42.05 -1.43
CA ASN A 49 -0.15 41.62 -1.17
C ASN A 49 -0.60 41.82 0.28
N ASP A 50 0.03 42.72 1.03
CA ASP A 50 -0.41 43.06 2.38
C ASP A 50 -1.51 44.13 2.33
N ILE A 51 -2.60 43.92 3.08
CA ILE A 51 -3.82 44.74 3.01
C ILE A 51 -4.12 45.37 4.38
N PRO A 52 -4.43 46.69 4.46
CA PRO A 52 -4.70 47.59 3.34
C PRO A 52 -3.47 48.22 2.67
N ASP A 53 -2.35 48.30 3.38
CA ASP A 53 -1.12 48.93 2.89
C ASP A 53 0.09 48.05 3.24
N GLU A 54 1.10 47.98 2.36
CA GLU A 54 2.39 47.36 2.66
C GLU A 54 3.08 48.06 3.85
N ILE A 55 3.06 49.40 3.85
CA ILE A 55 3.67 50.23 4.90
C ILE A 55 2.74 51.39 5.25
N TYR A 56 2.46 51.56 6.54
CA TYR A 56 1.68 52.67 7.07
C TYR A 56 2.44 53.47 8.13
N LEU A 57 2.50 54.79 7.95
CA LEU A 57 3.21 55.71 8.84
C LEU A 57 2.27 56.69 9.56
N LYS A 58 2.37 56.74 10.89
CA LYS A 58 1.67 57.70 11.74
C LYS A 58 2.65 58.46 12.63
N TYR A 59 2.90 59.72 12.28
CA TYR A 59 3.93 60.55 12.95
C TYR A 59 5.32 59.88 12.95
N SER A 60 5.62 59.14 11.88
CA SER A 60 6.81 58.28 11.76
C SER A 60 7.58 58.60 10.49
N SER A 61 8.82 58.12 10.42
CA SER A 61 9.57 57.99 9.18
C SER A 61 9.97 56.52 8.99
N ILE A 62 10.38 56.13 7.79
CA ILE A 62 10.96 54.80 7.55
C ILE A 62 12.02 54.93 6.48
N ASN A 63 13.14 54.24 6.66
CA ASN A 63 14.18 54.16 5.65
C ASN A 63 14.07 52.82 4.92
N VAL A 64 13.80 52.84 3.62
CA VAL A 64 13.70 51.62 2.80
C VAL A 64 14.73 51.69 1.68
N ALA A 65 15.53 50.65 1.53
CA ALA A 65 16.46 50.49 0.41
C ALA A 65 16.47 49.03 -0.09
N TYR A 66 16.83 48.82 -1.35
CA TYR A 66 16.98 47.49 -1.97
C TYR A 66 15.85 46.52 -1.61
N SER A 67 14.60 46.99 -1.67
CA SER A 67 13.42 46.22 -1.27
C SER A 67 12.37 46.26 -2.36
N ASN A 68 11.60 45.18 -2.50
CA ASN A 68 10.48 45.10 -3.44
C ASN A 68 9.18 45.34 -2.68
N ILE A 69 8.49 46.44 -2.98
CA ILE A 69 7.29 46.85 -2.23
C ILE A 69 6.16 47.09 -3.21
N GLN A 70 5.07 46.34 -3.04
CA GLN A 70 3.88 46.48 -3.87
C GLN A 70 3.30 47.90 -3.78
N GLY A 71 3.06 48.53 -4.94
CA GLY A 71 2.60 49.92 -5.00
C GLY A 71 3.73 50.96 -4.83
N GLY A 72 4.95 50.49 -4.62
CA GLY A 72 6.18 51.25 -4.65
C GLY A 72 6.50 52.04 -3.38
N TRP A 73 7.79 52.19 -3.12
CA TRP A 73 8.30 53.03 -2.03
C TRP A 73 9.60 53.74 -2.41
N PRO A 74 9.74 55.05 -2.12
CA PRO A 74 10.95 55.78 -2.47
C PRO A 74 12.16 55.27 -1.69
N GLY A 75 13.28 55.06 -2.38
CA GLY A 75 14.55 54.62 -1.79
C GLY A 75 15.52 54.09 -2.83
N THR A 76 16.81 54.03 -2.48
CA THR A 76 17.85 53.49 -3.37
C THR A 76 17.62 52.00 -3.59
N GLY A 77 17.62 51.55 -4.85
CA GLY A 77 17.51 50.14 -5.18
C GLY A 77 16.12 49.52 -4.96
N ASN A 78 15.13 50.29 -4.50
CA ASN A 78 13.77 49.77 -4.36
C ASN A 78 13.13 49.53 -5.72
N ILE A 79 12.33 48.48 -5.79
CA ILE A 79 11.55 48.10 -6.96
C ILE A 79 10.07 47.89 -6.58
N ASP A 80 9.20 47.95 -7.58
CA ASP A 80 7.77 47.64 -7.46
C ASP A 80 7.39 46.78 -8.66
N THR A 81 7.56 45.49 -8.50
CA THR A 81 7.34 44.52 -9.57
C THR A 81 7.00 43.18 -8.96
N ASN A 82 6.21 42.36 -9.66
CA ASN A 82 5.82 41.05 -9.17
C ASN A 82 7.06 40.24 -8.75
N PRO A 83 7.16 39.79 -7.47
CA PRO A 83 8.27 38.97 -6.98
C PRO A 83 8.40 37.61 -7.69
N LEU A 84 7.38 37.15 -8.40
CA LEU A 84 7.34 35.83 -9.05
C LEU A 84 7.62 34.70 -8.06
N PHE A 85 6.81 34.59 -7.02
CA PHE A 85 6.86 33.45 -6.12
C PHE A 85 6.47 32.15 -6.85
N VAL A 86 7.03 31.02 -6.42
CA VAL A 86 6.71 29.68 -6.98
C VAL A 86 5.23 29.39 -6.81
N ASP A 87 4.72 29.56 -5.59
CA ASP A 87 3.29 29.50 -5.30
C ASP A 87 2.97 30.32 -4.04
N ALA A 88 2.41 31.51 -4.20
CA ALA A 88 2.30 32.46 -3.10
C ALA A 88 1.13 32.19 -2.13
N ALA A 89 0.22 31.29 -2.49
CA ALA A 89 -1.00 30.99 -1.73
C ALA A 89 -1.21 29.47 -1.57
N GLY A 90 -0.18 28.67 -1.88
CA GLY A 90 -0.20 27.22 -1.79
C GLY A 90 -1.28 26.50 -2.61
N ASP A 91 -1.42 25.20 -2.34
CA ASP A 91 -2.40 24.31 -2.94
C ASP A 91 -3.85 24.74 -2.58
N ASP A 92 -4.04 25.38 -1.42
CA ASP A 92 -5.36 25.81 -0.93
C ASP A 92 -5.81 27.20 -1.44
N ASN A 93 -4.90 27.93 -2.09
CA ASN A 93 -5.11 29.26 -2.65
C ASN A 93 -5.50 30.32 -1.59
N PHE A 94 -5.05 30.14 -0.34
CA PHE A 94 -5.08 31.11 0.75
C PHE A 94 -3.66 31.54 1.13
N PHE A 95 -3.47 32.83 1.43
CA PHE A 95 -2.16 33.32 1.87
C PHE A 95 -1.97 33.10 3.37
N GLY A 96 -0.71 32.90 3.77
CA GLY A 96 -0.28 32.76 5.16
C GLY A 96 -0.53 31.37 5.75
N THR A 97 -0.69 30.37 4.89
CA THR A 97 -0.86 28.95 5.24
C THR A 97 0.47 28.20 5.04
N GLU A 98 0.58 27.02 5.64
CA GLU A 98 1.84 26.26 5.65
C GLU A 98 2.26 25.74 4.26
N ASP A 99 1.34 25.72 3.29
CA ASP A 99 1.60 25.33 1.91
C ASP A 99 2.11 26.46 1.01
N ASP A 100 2.22 27.69 1.52
CA ASP A 100 2.82 28.81 0.80
C ASP A 100 4.29 28.53 0.39
N ASN A 101 4.59 28.72 -0.89
CA ASN A 101 5.92 28.62 -1.45
C ASN A 101 6.41 29.98 -1.97
N LEU A 102 6.90 30.79 -1.02
CA LEU A 102 7.42 32.14 -1.25
C LEU A 102 8.86 32.17 -1.81
N ARG A 103 9.36 31.04 -2.34
CA ARG A 103 10.62 31.00 -3.11
C ARG A 103 10.46 31.74 -4.41
N LEU A 104 11.56 32.31 -4.91
CA LEU A 104 11.57 33.09 -6.14
C LEU A 104 11.73 32.18 -7.37
N LEU A 105 10.91 32.37 -8.40
CA LEU A 105 11.08 31.74 -9.70
C LEU A 105 12.36 32.28 -10.40
N PRO A 106 12.98 31.53 -11.33
CA PRO A 106 14.26 31.91 -11.95
C PRO A 106 14.32 33.28 -12.63
N ASP A 107 13.17 33.79 -13.10
CA ASP A 107 13.07 35.10 -13.76
C ASP A 107 12.64 36.23 -12.79
N SER A 108 12.63 35.96 -11.49
CA SER A 108 12.23 36.93 -10.47
C SER A 108 13.10 38.19 -10.52
N PRO A 109 12.51 39.39 -10.50
CA PRO A 109 13.24 40.64 -10.42
C PRO A 109 13.88 40.88 -9.04
N CYS A 110 13.57 40.05 -8.05
CA CYS A 110 14.16 40.10 -6.71
C CYS A 110 15.51 39.38 -6.63
N ILE A 111 15.86 38.58 -7.64
CA ILE A 111 17.13 37.85 -7.73
C ILE A 111 18.28 38.81 -8.04
N ASP A 112 19.40 38.65 -7.33
CA ASP A 112 20.64 39.43 -7.45
C ASP A 112 20.40 40.95 -7.34
N ALA A 113 19.36 41.37 -6.62
CA ALA A 113 18.88 42.75 -6.60
C ALA A 113 19.07 43.47 -5.25
N GLY A 114 19.53 42.76 -4.22
CA GLY A 114 19.76 43.28 -2.87
C GLY A 114 21.13 43.96 -2.66
N ASP A 115 21.37 44.38 -1.43
CA ASP A 115 22.61 45.00 -0.95
C ASP A 115 23.34 44.08 0.04
N ASN A 116 24.48 43.54 -0.40
CA ASN A 116 25.32 42.66 0.41
C ASN A 116 25.82 43.32 1.70
N SER A 117 25.97 44.65 1.73
CA SER A 117 26.47 45.37 2.89
C SER A 117 25.45 45.46 4.03
N ALA A 118 24.18 45.19 3.74
CA ALA A 118 23.09 45.18 4.70
C ALA A 118 22.90 43.84 5.40
N ILE A 119 23.57 42.77 4.94
CA ILE A 119 23.46 41.43 5.55
C ILE A 119 24.03 41.48 6.99
N PRO A 120 23.24 41.09 8.01
CA PRO A 120 23.71 41.06 9.39
C PRO A 120 24.93 40.14 9.57
N ALA A 121 25.88 40.57 10.41
CA ALA A 121 27.06 39.76 10.71
C ALA A 121 26.66 38.41 11.33
N GLY A 122 27.08 37.31 10.68
CA GLY A 122 26.76 35.94 11.09
C GLY A 122 25.59 35.30 10.34
N LEU A 123 24.83 36.05 9.55
CA LEU A 123 23.82 35.49 8.66
C LEU A 123 24.49 35.05 7.34
N THR A 124 24.86 33.78 7.25
CA THR A 124 25.60 33.24 6.09
C THR A 124 24.73 32.48 5.11
N VAL A 125 23.54 32.03 5.52
CA VAL A 125 22.59 31.29 4.70
C VAL A 125 21.17 31.87 4.81
N ASP A 126 20.34 31.61 3.81
CA ASP A 126 18.91 31.90 3.79
C ASP A 126 18.12 30.86 4.58
N ILE A 127 16.78 30.95 4.53
CA ILE A 127 15.91 30.01 5.25
C ILE A 127 15.95 28.58 4.70
N ASP A 128 16.40 28.39 3.45
CA ASP A 128 16.61 27.10 2.80
C ASP A 128 18.03 26.55 3.00
N GLY A 129 18.88 27.27 3.75
CA GLY A 129 20.28 26.89 3.94
C GLY A 129 21.20 27.21 2.76
N ASN A 130 20.73 27.95 1.75
CA ASN A 130 21.55 28.44 0.64
C ASN A 130 22.39 29.64 1.08
N PRO A 131 23.66 29.78 0.63
CA PRO A 131 24.46 30.95 0.97
C PRO A 131 23.76 32.28 0.63
N ARG A 132 23.71 33.24 1.56
CA ARG A 132 23.10 34.58 1.31
C ARG A 132 23.75 35.39 0.19
N ILE A 133 24.87 34.94 -0.35
CA ILE A 133 25.52 35.56 -1.51
C ILE A 133 25.99 34.39 -2.38
N ALA A 134 25.10 33.88 -3.23
CA ALA A 134 25.40 32.75 -4.11
C ALA A 134 26.01 33.20 -5.46
N SER A 135 25.48 34.27 -6.06
CA SER A 135 25.87 34.76 -7.40
C SER A 135 26.60 36.12 -7.37
N GLY A 136 27.11 36.51 -6.21
CA GLY A 136 27.85 37.75 -6.00
C GLY A 136 27.00 38.92 -5.48
N THR A 137 25.68 38.83 -5.59
CA THR A 137 24.72 39.73 -4.95
C THR A 137 23.71 38.90 -4.14
N VAL A 138 23.17 39.48 -3.07
CA VAL A 138 22.10 38.90 -2.25
C VAL A 138 20.74 39.16 -2.88
N ASP A 139 19.81 38.25 -2.69
CA ASP A 139 18.44 38.43 -3.16
C ASP A 139 17.61 39.28 -2.19
N MET A 140 16.60 39.96 -2.72
CA MET A 140 15.56 40.55 -1.88
C MET A 140 14.68 39.44 -1.34
N GLY A 141 14.44 39.42 -0.03
CA GLY A 141 13.56 38.44 0.61
C GLY A 141 14.28 37.44 1.51
N ALA A 142 13.47 36.56 2.09
CA ALA A 142 13.91 35.48 2.97
C ALA A 142 14.65 34.34 2.25
N TYR A 143 14.48 34.23 0.93
CA TYR A 143 15.00 33.16 0.08
C TYR A 143 15.99 33.72 -0.94
N GLU A 144 17.02 32.95 -1.27
CA GLU A 144 17.87 33.16 -2.44
C GLU A 144 17.32 32.35 -3.61
N GLY A 145 16.82 33.03 -4.63
CA GLY A 145 16.50 32.50 -5.95
C GLY A 145 17.70 32.57 -6.90
N GLY A 146 17.47 32.37 -8.20
CA GLY A 146 18.52 32.53 -9.22
C GLY A 146 19.60 31.45 -9.22
N MET A 147 19.64 30.59 -8.19
CA MET A 147 20.20 29.26 -8.36
C MET A 147 19.39 28.58 -9.44
N VAL A 148 20.03 28.36 -10.60
CA VAL A 148 19.63 27.25 -11.46
C VAL A 148 19.50 26.07 -10.50
N LEU A 149 18.31 25.50 -10.37
CA LEU A 149 18.15 24.15 -9.83
C LEU A 149 18.89 23.23 -10.80
N THR A 150 20.22 23.24 -10.75
CA THR A 150 21.00 22.11 -11.19
C THR A 150 20.70 21.09 -10.12
N THR A 151 19.68 20.27 -10.37
CA THR A 151 19.38 19.11 -9.54
C THR A 151 20.69 18.34 -9.41
N GLY A 152 21.27 18.39 -8.21
CA GLY A 152 22.45 17.66 -7.86
C GLY A 152 22.04 16.21 -7.64
N ILE A 153 22.83 15.28 -8.18
CA ILE A 153 22.73 13.88 -7.77
C ILE A 153 23.87 13.64 -6.78
N TYR A 154 23.51 13.35 -5.53
CA TYR A 154 24.45 12.89 -4.52
C TYR A 154 24.38 11.38 -4.41
N TYR A 155 25.55 10.74 -4.48
CA TYR A 155 25.68 9.29 -4.34
C TYR A 155 26.08 8.92 -2.91
N VAL A 156 25.47 7.87 -2.36
CA VAL A 156 25.76 7.34 -1.03
C VAL A 156 26.07 5.86 -1.14
N ASP A 157 27.25 5.46 -0.69
CA ASP A 157 27.72 4.08 -0.74
C ASP A 157 28.81 3.88 0.33
N MET A 158 28.55 2.97 1.27
CA MET A 158 29.47 2.65 2.36
C MET A 158 30.79 2.04 1.90
N ASP A 159 30.85 1.46 0.71
CA ASP A 159 32.02 0.79 0.13
C ASP A 159 32.84 1.71 -0.80
N ALA A 160 32.40 2.96 -1.01
CA ALA A 160 33.08 3.90 -1.90
C ALA A 160 34.52 4.23 -1.42
N PRO A 161 35.55 4.06 -2.29
CA PRO A 161 36.95 4.25 -1.90
C PRO A 161 37.43 5.71 -2.01
N GLY A 162 36.70 6.55 -2.74
CA GLY A 162 37.15 7.88 -3.14
C GLY A 162 36.95 8.96 -2.08
N ASN A 163 36.71 10.18 -2.56
CA ASN A 163 36.84 11.40 -1.76
C ASN A 163 35.76 11.61 -0.69
N ASN A 164 34.67 10.84 -0.69
CA ASN A 164 33.54 11.02 0.22
C ASN A 164 32.89 12.41 0.09
N ASP A 165 32.64 12.82 -1.15
CA ASP A 165 32.05 14.12 -1.51
C ASP A 165 30.70 13.98 -2.24
N GLY A 166 30.24 12.74 -2.47
CA GLY A 166 28.95 12.45 -3.09
C GLY A 166 28.87 12.73 -4.59
N SER A 167 29.97 13.10 -5.25
CA SER A 167 29.97 13.55 -6.67
C SER A 167 29.79 12.42 -7.71
N SER A 168 30.02 11.17 -7.32
CA SER A 168 29.89 9.97 -8.15
C SER A 168 29.88 8.72 -7.25
N TRP A 169 29.51 7.55 -7.77
CA TRP A 169 29.62 6.29 -7.02
C TRP A 169 31.03 6.04 -6.44
N ALA A 170 32.09 6.35 -7.17
CA ALA A 170 33.46 6.19 -6.68
C ALA A 170 33.82 7.16 -5.53
N ASN A 171 33.21 8.35 -5.50
CA ASN A 171 33.41 9.37 -4.47
C ASN A 171 32.20 9.52 -3.53
N ALA A 172 31.30 8.53 -3.50
CA ALA A 172 30.04 8.61 -2.77
C ALA A 172 30.27 8.90 -1.29
N PHE A 173 29.30 9.56 -0.66
CA PHE A 173 29.28 9.66 0.80
C PHE A 173 29.13 8.25 1.39
N ARG A 174 29.96 7.90 2.36
CA ARG A 174 29.88 6.60 3.04
C ARG A 174 28.75 6.52 4.05
N ARG A 175 28.23 7.68 4.48
CA ARG A 175 27.17 7.82 5.47
C ARG A 175 26.05 8.68 4.89
N LEU A 176 24.81 8.25 5.09
CA LEU A 176 23.64 8.95 4.55
C LEU A 176 23.43 10.33 5.21
N GLN A 177 23.78 10.50 6.48
CA GLN A 177 23.70 11.80 7.17
C GLN A 177 24.61 12.87 6.54
N ASP A 178 25.75 12.46 5.97
CA ASP A 178 26.65 13.39 5.26
C ASP A 178 25.99 13.92 3.98
N ALA A 179 25.25 13.06 3.27
CA ALA A 179 24.50 13.45 2.10
C ALA A 179 23.33 14.37 2.44
N PHE A 180 22.58 14.09 3.51
CA PHE A 180 21.54 15.01 4.00
C PHE A 180 22.11 16.39 4.36
N SER A 181 23.33 16.45 4.93
CA SER A 181 23.98 17.72 5.24
C SER A 181 24.42 18.50 3.99
N ALA A 182 24.67 17.81 2.87
CA ALA A 182 25.17 18.38 1.62
C ALA A 182 24.06 18.74 0.62
N ALA A 183 22.98 17.95 0.58
CA ALA A 183 21.87 18.12 -0.35
C ALA A 183 21.05 19.37 -0.03
N ARG A 184 20.44 19.95 -1.06
CA ARG A 184 19.59 21.13 -1.02
C ARG A 184 18.27 20.85 -1.76
N TYR A 185 17.32 21.77 -1.63
CA TYR A 185 16.02 21.66 -2.29
C TYR A 185 16.16 21.36 -3.79
N GLY A 186 15.49 20.30 -4.27
CA GLY A 186 15.54 19.83 -5.65
C GLY A 186 16.58 18.74 -5.92
N ASP A 187 17.48 18.44 -4.97
CA ASP A 187 18.49 17.41 -5.15
C ASP A 187 17.94 15.99 -5.02
N GLU A 188 18.60 15.07 -5.71
CA GLU A 188 18.37 13.63 -5.60
C GLU A 188 19.52 12.96 -4.84
N ILE A 189 19.19 12.17 -3.82
CA ILE A 189 20.15 11.33 -3.10
C ILE A 189 19.94 9.88 -3.53
N ARG A 190 20.93 9.30 -4.21
CA ARG A 190 20.96 7.88 -4.62
C ARG A 190 21.77 7.06 -3.64
N VAL A 191 21.16 6.03 -3.08
CA VAL A 191 21.76 5.22 -2.02
C VAL A 191 21.95 3.79 -2.50
N ALA A 192 23.19 3.31 -2.46
CA ALA A 192 23.55 1.94 -2.82
C ALA A 192 22.98 0.92 -1.82
N ASN A 193 22.92 -0.33 -2.25
CA ASN A 193 22.73 -1.51 -1.41
C ASN A 193 23.62 -1.43 -0.15
N GLY A 194 23.06 -1.75 1.01
CA GLY A 194 23.81 -1.66 2.28
C GLY A 194 22.95 -1.27 3.47
N ILE A 195 23.57 -1.23 4.65
CA ILE A 195 22.90 -0.91 5.92
C ILE A 195 23.41 0.44 6.43
N TYR A 196 22.50 1.41 6.52
CA TYR A 196 22.76 2.78 6.95
C TYR A 196 22.10 3.02 8.31
N ARG A 197 22.89 3.50 9.27
CA ARG A 197 22.45 3.78 10.64
C ARG A 197 22.42 5.29 10.91
N PRO A 198 21.42 5.80 11.63
CA PRO A 198 21.23 7.24 11.79
C PRO A 198 22.27 7.87 12.72
N ASP A 199 22.94 7.08 13.58
CA ASP A 199 23.98 7.52 14.51
C ASP A 199 25.37 7.70 13.86
N GLN A 200 25.45 7.58 12.52
CA GLN A 200 26.69 7.66 11.76
C GLN A 200 26.71 8.84 10.80
N GLY A 201 27.84 9.55 10.77
CA GLY A 201 28.07 10.69 9.88
C GLY A 201 28.47 11.94 10.66
N LEU A 202 28.63 13.04 9.94
CA LEU A 202 28.98 14.34 10.48
C LEU A 202 27.90 14.81 11.46
N GLY A 203 28.30 15.23 12.66
CA GLY A 203 27.38 15.71 13.70
C GLY A 203 26.66 14.64 14.49
N GLN A 204 26.86 13.35 14.19
CA GLN A 204 26.23 12.25 14.93
C GLN A 204 27.11 11.74 16.09
N THR A 205 26.44 11.21 17.13
CA THR A 205 27.10 10.54 18.26
C THR A 205 26.76 9.05 18.20
N SER A 206 27.78 8.20 18.08
CA SER A 206 27.58 6.75 17.98
C SER A 206 26.89 6.18 19.23
N GLY A 207 25.92 5.28 19.01
CA GLY A 207 25.07 4.71 20.05
C GLY A 207 24.00 5.66 20.59
N ASN A 208 23.81 6.83 19.99
CA ASN A 208 22.72 7.73 20.38
C ASN A 208 21.38 7.21 19.86
N ARG A 209 20.52 6.76 20.79
CA ARG A 209 19.17 6.26 20.48
C ARG A 209 18.22 7.31 19.91
N GLU A 210 18.52 8.59 20.11
CA GLU A 210 17.73 9.69 19.55
C GLU A 210 18.13 10.01 18.10
N ALA A 211 19.20 9.39 17.57
CA ALA A 211 19.60 9.59 16.19
C ALA A 211 18.53 9.03 15.24
N THR A 212 18.15 9.85 14.25
CA THR A 212 17.13 9.56 13.24
C THR A 212 17.55 10.14 11.89
N PHE A 213 17.00 9.60 10.80
CA PHE A 213 17.10 10.22 9.47
C PHE A 213 15.97 11.23 9.30
N ARG A 214 16.30 12.52 9.35
CA ARG A 214 15.34 13.60 9.12
C ARG A 214 15.24 13.90 7.63
N LEU A 215 14.05 13.77 7.07
CA LEU A 215 13.77 14.17 5.70
C LEU A 215 13.50 15.69 5.66
N GLU A 216 13.88 16.32 4.55
CA GLU A 216 13.74 17.76 4.33
C GLU A 216 13.07 18.06 2.99
N ASN A 217 12.33 19.18 2.93
CA ASN A 217 11.59 19.62 1.76
C ASN A 217 12.49 19.73 0.51
N GLY A 218 11.98 19.28 -0.63
CA GLY A 218 12.66 19.30 -1.92
C GLY A 218 13.58 18.12 -2.19
N LEU A 219 13.81 17.23 -1.22
CA LEU A 219 14.70 16.09 -1.41
C LEU A 219 13.99 14.88 -2.01
N SER A 220 14.61 14.28 -3.03
CA SER A 220 14.24 12.96 -3.52
C SER A 220 15.29 11.93 -3.10
N ILE A 221 14.95 11.08 -2.13
CA ILE A 221 15.85 10.07 -1.56
C ILE A 221 15.46 8.71 -2.14
N LYS A 222 16.39 8.05 -2.83
CA LYS A 222 16.13 6.82 -3.58
C LYS A 222 17.15 5.72 -3.21
N GLY A 223 16.67 4.64 -2.62
CA GLY A 223 17.41 3.39 -2.39
C GLY A 223 17.22 2.42 -3.55
N GLY A 224 17.80 1.23 -3.44
CA GLY A 224 17.68 0.19 -4.45
C GLY A 224 18.77 0.21 -5.52
N TYR A 225 19.87 0.94 -5.34
CA TYR A 225 20.94 1.02 -6.35
C TYR A 225 22.05 0.00 -6.12
N ALA A 226 22.61 -0.52 -7.21
CA ALA A 226 23.73 -1.45 -7.20
C ALA A 226 24.97 -0.89 -6.50
N GLY A 227 25.34 0.36 -6.79
CA GLY A 227 26.47 1.04 -6.15
C GLY A 227 27.83 0.72 -6.76
N PHE A 228 28.88 1.21 -6.11
CA PHE A 228 30.27 1.05 -6.52
C PHE A 228 30.71 -0.42 -6.53
N GLY A 229 31.46 -0.80 -7.57
CA GLY A 229 32.00 -2.15 -7.73
C GLY A 229 31.15 -3.05 -8.63
N GLU A 230 29.88 -2.69 -8.86
CA GLU A 230 29.00 -3.40 -9.78
C GLU A 230 29.21 -3.01 -11.25
N ALA A 231 28.78 -3.89 -12.17
CA ALA A 231 28.95 -3.68 -13.61
C ALA A 231 28.19 -2.47 -14.14
N ASP A 232 26.98 -2.24 -13.61
CA ASP A 232 26.24 -0.99 -13.76
C ASP A 232 25.87 -0.45 -12.37
N PRO A 233 26.67 0.48 -11.82
CA PRO A 233 26.39 1.10 -10.52
C PRO A 233 25.04 1.82 -10.44
N ASN A 234 24.44 2.21 -11.57
CA ASN A 234 23.14 2.87 -11.61
C ASN A 234 21.97 1.89 -11.82
N ALA A 235 22.22 0.59 -11.95
CA ALA A 235 21.15 -0.41 -11.96
C ALA A 235 20.35 -0.25 -10.67
N ARG A 236 19.03 -0.08 -10.83
CA ARG A 236 18.10 0.13 -9.72
C ARG A 236 17.03 -0.94 -9.73
N ASP A 237 17.01 -1.70 -8.65
CA ASP A 237 16.06 -2.76 -8.36
C ASP A 237 16.05 -2.93 -6.84
N PHE A 238 14.97 -2.50 -6.20
CA PHE A 238 14.86 -2.49 -4.74
C PHE A 238 14.64 -3.87 -4.13
N GLU A 239 14.36 -4.91 -4.93
CA GLU A 239 14.32 -6.31 -4.46
C GLU A 239 15.71 -6.95 -4.50
N THR A 240 16.52 -6.58 -5.51
CA THR A 240 17.87 -7.10 -5.68
C THR A 240 18.91 -6.35 -4.83
N TYR A 241 18.80 -5.02 -4.77
CA TYR A 241 19.79 -4.13 -4.14
C TYR A 241 19.26 -3.49 -2.87
N ASN A 242 19.15 -4.28 -1.81
CA ASN A 242 18.50 -3.86 -0.55
C ASN A 242 19.21 -2.70 0.16
N THR A 243 18.62 -1.51 0.09
CA THR A 243 19.04 -0.35 0.87
C THR A 243 18.27 -0.28 2.17
N ILE A 244 18.95 -0.49 3.30
CA ILE A 244 18.35 -0.63 4.63
C ILE A 244 18.67 0.59 5.49
N LEU A 245 17.65 1.31 5.94
CA LEU A 245 17.71 2.27 7.05
C LEU A 245 17.43 1.52 8.35
N SER A 246 18.47 1.37 9.17
CA SER A 246 18.42 0.50 10.36
C SER A 246 18.57 1.27 11.66
N GLY A 247 17.62 1.07 12.57
CA GLY A 247 17.71 1.48 13.97
C GLY A 247 18.56 0.54 14.84
N ASP A 248 18.96 -0.63 14.33
CA ASP A 248 19.94 -1.51 14.98
C ASP A 248 21.32 -0.86 14.99
N LEU A 249 21.63 -0.10 16.05
CA LEU A 249 22.83 0.72 16.13
C LEU A 249 24.11 -0.11 16.29
N ASN A 250 24.03 -1.28 16.91
CA ASN A 250 25.17 -2.15 17.17
C ASN A 250 25.39 -3.19 16.07
N GLY A 251 24.39 -3.48 15.23
CA GLY A 251 24.47 -4.53 14.23
C GLY A 251 24.35 -5.93 14.81
N ASP A 252 23.69 -6.10 15.95
CA ASP A 252 23.63 -7.35 16.71
C ASP A 252 22.23 -7.97 16.86
N ASP A 253 21.20 -7.42 16.18
CA ASP A 253 19.82 -7.93 16.14
C ASP A 253 19.62 -9.24 15.32
N GLY A 254 20.71 -9.97 15.07
CA GLY A 254 20.70 -11.25 14.38
C GLY A 254 20.23 -12.44 15.24
N PRO A 255 20.47 -13.69 14.79
CA PRO A 255 20.03 -14.92 15.49
C PRO A 255 20.58 -15.11 16.92
N HIS A 256 21.47 -14.22 17.39
CA HIS A 256 22.09 -14.22 18.71
C HIS A 256 21.62 -13.04 19.57
N PHE A 257 20.32 -12.73 19.48
CA PHE A 257 19.59 -11.69 20.22
C PHE A 257 19.88 -11.67 21.73
N ALA A 258 20.40 -10.53 22.23
CA ALA A 258 20.53 -10.26 23.67
C ALA A 258 19.38 -9.38 24.20
N ASN A 259 19.05 -8.30 23.47
CA ASN A 259 17.88 -7.41 23.59
C ASN A 259 18.03 -6.32 22.51
N ASN A 260 16.98 -5.53 22.26
CA ASN A 260 16.98 -4.40 21.33
C ASN A 260 16.94 -3.03 22.07
N SER A 261 17.51 -2.96 23.29
CA SER A 261 17.38 -1.77 24.15
C SER A 261 18.34 -0.61 23.81
N GLU A 262 19.30 -0.86 22.93
CA GLU A 262 20.22 0.08 22.28
C GLU A 262 19.65 0.75 21.03
N ASN A 263 18.61 0.18 20.40
CA ASN A 263 18.15 0.58 19.08
C ASN A 263 17.63 2.01 19.07
N SER A 264 17.76 2.70 17.93
CA SER A 264 17.13 4.00 17.76
C SER A 264 15.65 3.94 18.09
N TYR A 265 15.15 4.97 18.79
CA TYR A 265 13.71 5.05 19.07
C TYR A 265 12.92 5.18 17.77
N LEU A 266 13.42 5.96 16.82
CA LEU A 266 12.77 6.29 15.56
C LEU A 266 13.79 6.28 14.40
N VAL A 267 13.52 5.52 13.35
CA VAL A 267 14.45 5.40 12.21
C VAL A 267 14.36 6.62 11.29
N VAL A 268 13.16 7.04 10.90
CA VAL A 268 12.92 8.14 9.95
C VAL A 268 11.92 9.16 10.53
N VAL A 269 12.16 10.44 10.29
CA VAL A 269 11.24 11.50 10.69
C VAL A 269 11.01 12.53 9.58
N CYS A 270 9.76 12.92 9.39
CA CYS A 270 9.34 14.10 8.62
C CYS A 270 8.56 15.04 9.53
N ILE A 271 8.98 16.29 9.61
CA ILE A 271 8.33 17.37 10.36
C ILE A 271 8.13 18.52 9.39
N GLU A 272 6.89 19.00 9.24
CA GLU A 272 6.54 20.12 8.35
C GLU A 272 6.97 19.85 6.88
N CYS A 273 6.93 18.59 6.47
CA CYS A 273 7.27 18.18 5.10
C CYS A 273 6.07 18.36 4.17
N ASN A 274 6.30 18.80 2.93
CA ASN A 274 5.30 18.81 1.88
C ASN A 274 5.59 17.71 0.83
N LYS A 275 4.77 17.64 -0.22
CA LYS A 275 4.83 16.59 -1.26
C LYS A 275 6.10 16.64 -2.12
N SER A 276 6.97 17.63 -1.94
CA SER A 276 8.28 17.66 -2.59
C SER A 276 9.27 16.65 -2.00
N VAL A 277 8.99 16.14 -0.79
CA VAL A 277 9.80 15.07 -0.18
C VAL A 277 9.38 13.72 -0.74
N MET A 278 10.36 12.96 -1.24
CA MET A 278 10.16 11.58 -1.69
C MET A 278 11.14 10.63 -1.03
N LEU A 279 10.61 9.54 -0.45
CA LEU A 279 11.38 8.39 0.03
C LEU A 279 11.00 7.16 -0.80
N ASP A 280 11.93 6.63 -1.60
CA ASP A 280 11.66 5.56 -2.56
C ASP A 280 12.66 4.39 -2.45
N GLY A 281 12.19 3.17 -2.21
CA GLY A 281 13.02 1.95 -2.36
C GLY A 281 13.88 1.61 -1.15
N PHE A 282 13.38 1.82 0.07
CA PHE A 282 14.11 1.53 1.30
C PHE A 282 13.43 0.46 2.14
N THR A 283 14.23 -0.37 2.81
CA THR A 283 13.77 -1.09 4.01
C THR A 283 14.03 -0.23 5.24
N ILE A 284 13.01 0.03 6.06
CA ILE A 284 13.07 0.74 7.33
C ILE A 284 12.84 -0.27 8.45
N THR A 285 13.85 -0.49 9.30
CA THR A 285 13.81 -1.55 10.32
C THR A 285 14.59 -1.19 11.58
N GLY A 286 14.40 -1.96 12.65
CA GLY A 286 15.16 -1.82 13.90
C GLY A 286 14.76 -0.62 14.76
N GLY A 287 13.66 0.08 14.47
CA GLY A 287 13.12 1.08 15.39
C GLY A 287 12.57 0.44 16.66
N ASN A 288 12.95 0.95 17.83
CA ASN A 288 12.46 0.47 19.12
C ASN A 288 12.12 1.62 20.09
N ALA A 289 11.00 2.28 19.81
CA ALA A 289 10.44 3.33 20.64
C ALA A 289 9.92 2.77 21.97
N THR A 290 10.25 3.44 23.08
CA THR A 290 9.57 3.22 24.37
C THR A 290 8.15 3.82 24.31
N THR A 291 7.33 3.59 25.35
CA THR A 291 5.93 4.04 25.40
C THR A 291 5.71 5.54 25.21
N ASP A 292 6.74 6.35 25.46
CA ASP A 292 6.68 7.82 25.34
C ASP A 292 6.89 8.30 23.89
N TYR A 293 7.36 7.42 22.99
CA TYR A 293 7.60 7.73 21.58
C TYR A 293 6.49 7.12 20.72
N ILE A 294 5.98 7.95 19.80
CA ILE A 294 4.79 7.65 19.01
C ILE A 294 5.11 6.63 17.91
N ALA A 295 6.30 6.66 17.31
CA ALA A 295 6.63 5.81 16.15
C ALA A 295 7.99 5.11 16.25
N GLY A 296 8.12 3.93 15.62
CA GLY A 296 9.34 3.13 15.56
C GLY A 296 10.05 3.27 14.21
N GLY A 297 9.33 2.98 13.11
CA GLY A 297 9.88 3.09 11.76
C GLY A 297 9.92 4.53 11.27
N MET A 298 8.76 5.14 11.00
CA MET A 298 8.65 6.51 10.50
C MET A 298 7.59 7.34 11.23
N LEU A 299 7.92 8.59 11.55
CA LEU A 299 6.98 9.58 12.07
C LEU A 299 6.78 10.71 11.05
N ASN A 300 5.53 10.97 10.70
CA ASN A 300 5.09 12.17 9.99
C ASN A 300 4.32 13.05 10.97
N TYR A 301 4.81 14.27 11.16
CA TYR A 301 4.18 15.28 12.00
C TYR A 301 3.97 16.55 11.18
N GLU A 302 2.71 16.98 11.04
CA GLU A 302 2.33 18.14 10.20
C GLU A 302 2.93 18.02 8.78
N SER A 303 2.85 16.81 8.20
CA SER A 303 3.65 16.42 7.04
C SER A 303 2.87 15.67 5.96
N ASN A 304 3.26 15.86 4.69
CA ASN A 304 2.62 15.27 3.51
C ASN A 304 3.64 14.70 2.50
N PRO A 305 4.62 13.84 2.90
CA PRO A 305 5.62 13.29 1.99
C PRO A 305 5.06 12.21 1.06
N ILE A 306 5.82 11.88 0.01
CA ILE A 306 5.60 10.71 -0.85
C ILE A 306 6.51 9.57 -0.37
N VAL A 307 5.92 8.43 -0.01
CA VAL A 307 6.63 7.21 0.42
C VAL A 307 6.29 6.08 -0.55
N LYS A 308 7.30 5.56 -1.26
CA LYS A 308 7.09 4.60 -2.35
C LYS A 308 8.03 3.40 -2.28
N ASN A 309 7.58 2.21 -2.66
CA ASN A 309 8.45 1.02 -2.78
C ASN A 309 9.25 0.74 -1.49
N CYS A 310 8.68 1.04 -0.33
CA CYS A 310 9.36 0.94 0.96
C CYS A 310 8.84 -0.25 1.78
N THR A 311 9.71 -0.86 2.56
CA THR A 311 9.38 -1.95 3.47
C THR A 311 9.62 -1.51 4.90
N PHE A 312 8.57 -1.39 5.70
CA PHE A 312 8.64 -1.18 7.15
C PHE A 312 8.60 -2.54 7.83
N ASN A 313 9.73 -3.00 8.35
CA ASN A 313 9.87 -4.35 8.89
C ASN A 313 10.32 -4.38 10.35
N GLY A 314 9.59 -5.07 11.22
CA GLY A 314 10.06 -5.38 12.58
C GLY A 314 10.28 -4.17 13.48
N ASN A 315 9.56 -3.06 13.25
CA ASN A 315 9.68 -1.86 14.08
C ASN A 315 8.71 -1.92 15.28
N SER A 316 9.13 -1.41 16.43
CA SER A 316 8.37 -1.43 17.68
C SER A 316 8.19 -0.02 18.26
N ALA A 317 6.98 0.29 18.74
CA ALA A 317 6.69 1.60 19.35
C ALA A 317 5.53 1.60 20.37
N GLY A 318 5.30 2.75 20.99
CA GLY A 318 4.11 2.98 21.81
C GLY A 318 2.80 2.98 21.02
N GLN A 319 2.77 3.59 19.81
CA GLN A 319 1.54 3.87 19.05
C GLN A 319 1.56 3.54 17.55
N GLY A 320 2.67 3.69 16.84
CA GLY A 320 2.81 3.38 15.41
C GLY A 320 4.09 2.61 15.13
N GLY A 321 4.00 1.29 14.97
CA GLY A 321 5.18 0.44 14.82
C GLY A 321 5.94 0.78 13.54
N GLY A 322 5.28 0.56 12.39
CA GLY A 322 5.85 0.88 11.08
C GLY A 322 5.84 2.37 10.77
N MET A 323 4.67 3.01 10.77
CA MET A 323 4.51 4.44 10.48
C MET A 323 3.47 5.09 11.40
N ALA A 324 3.72 6.31 11.88
CA ALA A 324 2.73 7.14 12.54
C ALA A 324 2.53 8.47 11.79
N ASN A 325 1.28 8.85 11.60
CA ASN A 325 0.84 10.08 10.95
C ASN A 325 0.02 10.91 11.94
N ARG A 326 0.48 12.12 12.20
CA ARG A 326 -0.16 13.07 13.11
C ARG A 326 -0.32 14.41 12.42
N HIS A 327 -1.56 14.90 12.29
CA HIS A 327 -1.87 16.05 11.43
C HIS A 327 -1.24 15.95 10.03
N SER A 328 -1.22 14.73 9.44
CA SER A 328 -0.37 14.41 8.28
C SER A 328 -1.14 13.63 7.22
N ASN A 329 -0.90 13.92 5.94
CA ASN A 329 -1.55 13.25 4.81
C ASN A 329 -0.52 12.74 3.79
N PRO A 330 0.39 11.81 4.16
CA PRO A 330 1.34 11.25 3.22
C PRO A 330 0.65 10.46 2.10
N THR A 331 1.31 10.39 0.95
CA THR A 331 0.97 9.43 -0.12
C THR A 331 1.88 8.22 0.02
N VAL A 332 1.29 7.04 0.26
CA VAL A 332 2.01 5.79 0.51
C VAL A 332 1.64 4.80 -0.59
N THR A 333 2.63 4.40 -1.41
CA THR A 333 2.37 3.56 -2.60
C THR A 333 3.35 2.40 -2.72
N ASN A 334 2.85 1.21 -3.02
CA ASN A 334 3.69 0.02 -3.19
C ASN A 334 4.59 -0.25 -1.97
N CYS A 335 4.04 -0.12 -0.76
CA CYS A 335 4.79 -0.29 0.47
C CYS A 335 4.34 -1.55 1.22
N THR A 336 5.29 -2.18 1.91
CA THR A 336 5.01 -3.34 2.77
C THR A 336 5.27 -2.99 4.24
N PHE A 337 4.28 -3.22 5.10
CA PHE A 337 4.38 -3.14 6.55
C PHE A 337 4.32 -4.56 7.10
N SER A 338 5.43 -5.07 7.62
CA SER A 338 5.56 -6.45 8.09
C SER A 338 6.10 -6.54 9.50
N GLY A 339 5.47 -7.35 10.35
CA GLY A 339 6.01 -7.70 11.68
C GLY A 339 6.22 -6.49 12.62
N ASN A 340 5.55 -5.36 12.36
CA ASN A 340 5.67 -4.19 13.22
C ASN A 340 4.75 -4.33 14.45
N ALA A 341 5.19 -3.85 15.61
CA ALA A 341 4.54 -4.11 16.88
C ALA A 341 4.31 -2.83 17.68
N THR A 342 3.19 -2.76 18.39
CA THR A 342 2.92 -1.67 19.33
C THR A 342 2.27 -2.12 20.64
N VAL A 343 2.37 -1.25 21.65
CA VAL A 343 1.58 -1.42 22.89
C VAL A 343 0.15 -0.94 22.67
N TYR A 344 0.00 0.28 22.14
CA TYR A 344 -1.27 0.92 21.80
C TYR A 344 -1.22 1.30 20.30
N GLY A 345 -2.34 1.60 19.64
CA GLY A 345 -2.39 2.07 18.25
C GLY A 345 -2.10 1.03 17.16
N GLY A 346 -1.64 1.52 16.01
CA GLY A 346 -1.52 0.78 14.76
C GLY A 346 -0.18 0.06 14.64
N GLY A 347 -0.18 -1.27 14.59
CA GLY A 347 1.05 -2.05 14.42
C GLY A 347 1.80 -1.64 13.15
N GLY A 348 1.10 -1.71 12.00
CA GLY A 348 1.63 -1.25 10.72
C GLY A 348 1.61 0.27 10.57
N MET A 349 0.42 0.88 10.65
CA MET A 349 0.21 2.32 10.47
C MET A 349 -0.76 2.92 11.50
N TYR A 350 -0.40 4.05 12.11
CA TYR A 350 -1.20 4.78 13.08
C TYR A 350 -1.54 6.19 12.59
N ASN A 351 -2.82 6.46 12.34
CA ASN A 351 -3.33 7.76 11.87
C ASN A 351 -4.15 8.44 12.97
N THR A 352 -3.76 9.65 13.35
CA THR A 352 -4.47 10.46 14.36
C THR A 352 -4.54 11.92 13.97
N ASP A 353 -5.40 12.67 14.66
CA ASP A 353 -5.46 14.12 14.61
C ASP A 353 -5.78 14.63 13.19
N SER A 354 -6.86 14.09 12.58
CA SER A 354 -7.30 14.44 11.23
C SER A 354 -6.27 14.11 10.13
N SER A 355 -5.54 13.01 10.29
CA SER A 355 -4.61 12.49 9.28
C SER A 355 -5.33 11.62 8.26
N ASN A 356 -5.30 11.98 6.98
CA ASN A 356 -6.00 11.29 5.90
C ASN A 356 -5.02 10.83 4.81
N PRO A 357 -4.12 9.89 5.09
CA PRO A 357 -3.18 9.41 4.08
C PRO A 357 -3.90 8.72 2.92
N VAL A 358 -3.27 8.78 1.75
CA VAL A 358 -3.64 7.98 0.57
C VAL A 358 -2.73 6.76 0.55
N VAL A 359 -3.30 5.57 0.68
CA VAL A 359 -2.60 4.30 0.78
C VAL A 359 -3.01 3.42 -0.39
N THR A 360 -2.07 3.11 -1.27
CA THR A 360 -2.33 2.41 -2.54
C THR A 360 -1.31 1.29 -2.76
N ASP A 361 -1.75 0.13 -3.25
CA ASP A 361 -0.89 -1.01 -3.56
C ASP A 361 -0.03 -1.47 -2.37
N CYS A 362 -0.56 -1.36 -1.14
CA CYS A 362 0.21 -1.65 0.08
C CYS A 362 -0.17 -2.98 0.71
N ILE A 363 0.82 -3.61 1.36
CA ILE A 363 0.66 -4.87 2.09
C ILE A 363 0.89 -4.61 3.58
N PHE A 364 -0.06 -4.99 4.41
CA PHE A 364 0.03 -5.00 5.87
C PHE A 364 -0.05 -6.45 6.35
N ILE A 365 1.06 -7.03 6.77
CA ILE A 365 1.16 -8.43 7.13
C ILE A 365 1.79 -8.66 8.51
N GLU A 366 1.16 -9.49 9.32
CA GLU A 366 1.69 -9.91 10.63
C GLU A 366 2.06 -8.75 11.58
N ASN A 367 1.40 -7.59 11.43
CA ASN A 367 1.59 -6.47 12.35
C ASN A 367 0.74 -6.68 13.60
N SER A 368 1.19 -6.15 14.74
CA SER A 368 0.52 -6.41 16.03
C SER A 368 0.37 -5.20 16.95
N ALA A 369 -0.73 -5.19 17.72
CA ALA A 369 -1.00 -4.20 18.78
C ALA A 369 -1.54 -4.89 20.06
N SER A 370 -0.83 -4.78 21.18
CA SER A 370 -1.09 -5.65 22.35
C SER A 370 -2.23 -5.23 23.29
N MET A 371 -2.60 -3.93 23.38
CA MET A 371 -3.61 -3.46 24.35
C MET A 371 -4.80 -2.71 23.74
N LEU A 372 -4.59 -1.71 22.88
CA LEU A 372 -5.68 -0.94 22.28
C LEU A 372 -5.22 -0.53 20.89
N GLY A 373 -5.80 -1.02 19.80
CA GLY A 373 -5.29 -0.64 18.49
C GLY A 373 -5.61 -1.64 17.39
N GLY A 374 -5.44 -1.22 16.13
CA GLY A 374 -5.58 -2.09 14.97
C GLY A 374 -4.24 -2.69 14.56
N GLY A 375 -4.19 -3.99 14.29
CA GLY A 375 -2.93 -4.69 14.04
C GLY A 375 -2.25 -4.13 12.78
N GLY A 376 -2.99 -4.09 11.67
CA GLY A 376 -2.53 -3.47 10.43
C GLY A 376 -2.57 -1.94 10.48
N MET A 377 -3.77 -1.37 10.66
CA MET A 377 -3.98 0.08 10.64
C MET A 377 -4.93 0.56 11.74
N TYR A 378 -4.60 1.68 12.37
CA TYR A 378 -5.47 2.38 13.31
C TYR A 378 -5.79 3.79 12.82
N ASN A 379 -7.06 4.18 12.91
CA ASN A 379 -7.56 5.49 12.48
C ASN A 379 -8.39 6.14 13.60
N GLY A 380 -7.82 7.17 14.24
CA GLY A 380 -8.48 8.00 15.25
C GLY A 380 -8.82 9.38 14.69
N ASP A 381 -10.11 9.71 14.61
CA ASP A 381 -10.61 10.95 13.99
C ASP A 381 -9.92 11.27 12.65
N SER A 382 -9.73 10.23 11.83
CA SER A 382 -8.87 10.19 10.65
C SER A 382 -9.52 9.32 9.59
N SER A 383 -9.55 9.75 8.33
CA SER A 383 -10.30 9.11 7.25
C SER A 383 -9.39 8.81 6.04
N PRO A 384 -8.41 7.90 6.16
CA PRO A 384 -7.60 7.48 5.03
C PRO A 384 -8.41 6.92 3.86
N THR A 385 -7.84 7.07 2.66
CA THR A 385 -8.26 6.37 1.46
C THR A 385 -7.31 5.19 1.22
N VAL A 386 -7.86 3.98 1.18
CA VAL A 386 -7.11 2.73 1.09
C VAL A 386 -7.59 1.96 -0.14
N THR A 387 -6.71 1.81 -1.14
CA THR A 387 -7.06 1.20 -2.42
C THR A 387 -6.10 0.10 -2.81
N ASN A 388 -6.60 -1.03 -3.31
CA ASN A 388 -5.76 -2.10 -3.86
C ASN A 388 -4.76 -2.66 -2.82
N CYS A 389 -5.16 -2.72 -1.55
CA CYS A 389 -4.29 -3.11 -0.45
C CYS A 389 -4.66 -4.47 0.13
N ARG A 390 -3.70 -5.11 0.79
CA ARG A 390 -3.89 -6.36 1.50
C ARG A 390 -3.58 -6.22 2.99
N PHE A 391 -4.49 -6.70 3.84
CA PHE A 391 -4.32 -6.81 5.29
C PHE A 391 -4.41 -8.28 5.69
N SER A 392 -3.28 -8.91 6.03
CA SER A 392 -3.24 -10.35 6.30
C SER A 392 -2.56 -10.71 7.60
N GLY A 393 -3.15 -11.61 8.39
CA GLY A 393 -2.49 -12.17 9.58
C GLY A 393 -2.16 -11.14 10.66
N ASN A 394 -2.75 -9.94 10.62
CA ASN A 394 -2.48 -8.91 11.61
C ASN A 394 -3.24 -9.22 12.91
N TYR A 395 -2.63 -8.90 14.06
CA TYR A 395 -3.14 -9.28 15.37
C TYR A 395 -3.33 -8.10 16.31
N ALA A 396 -4.51 -7.91 16.89
CA ALA A 396 -4.68 -6.87 17.90
C ALA A 396 -5.70 -7.17 19.00
N MET A 397 -5.95 -6.21 19.89
CA MET A 397 -7.10 -6.30 20.79
C MET A 397 -8.41 -5.93 20.07
N PHE A 398 -8.38 -5.00 19.11
CA PHE A 398 -9.56 -4.52 18.37
C PHE A 398 -9.21 -4.23 16.91
N GLY A 399 -9.96 -4.73 15.92
CA GLY A 399 -9.67 -4.43 14.51
C GLY A 399 -8.33 -4.97 14.03
N GLY A 400 -8.17 -6.30 13.96
CA GLY A 400 -6.92 -6.96 13.60
C GLY A 400 -6.31 -6.39 12.30
N GLY A 401 -7.11 -6.30 11.23
CA GLY A 401 -6.71 -5.62 10.00
C GLY A 401 -6.76 -4.09 10.12
N MET A 402 -7.92 -3.55 10.50
CA MET A 402 -8.15 -2.11 10.61
C MET A 402 -9.06 -1.75 11.80
N TYR A 403 -8.73 -0.69 12.54
CA TYR A 403 -9.56 -0.16 13.61
C TYR A 403 -9.88 1.32 13.40
N ASN A 404 -11.17 1.64 13.23
CA ASN A 404 -11.68 2.99 13.02
C ASN A 404 -12.43 3.49 14.27
N VAL A 405 -11.94 4.59 14.83
CA VAL A 405 -12.40 5.20 16.10
C VAL A 405 -12.78 6.65 15.87
N GLY A 406 -13.72 7.17 16.67
CA GLY A 406 -14.18 8.55 16.57
C GLY A 406 -14.96 8.82 15.28
N GLY A 407 -14.75 9.98 14.66
CA GLY A 407 -15.40 10.40 13.41
C GLY A 407 -14.83 9.77 12.12
N SER A 408 -13.95 8.78 12.23
CA SER A 408 -13.21 8.17 11.12
C SER A 408 -14.13 7.52 10.07
N SER A 409 -14.15 8.06 8.85
CA SER A 409 -14.99 7.60 7.74
C SER A 409 -14.10 7.16 6.57
N THR A 410 -13.38 6.06 6.76
CA THR A 410 -12.42 5.55 5.78
C THR A 410 -13.08 5.12 4.48
N THR A 411 -12.35 5.27 3.37
CA THR A 411 -12.75 4.72 2.07
C THR A 411 -11.83 3.56 1.73
N VAL A 412 -12.40 2.37 1.59
CA VAL A 412 -11.66 1.12 1.35
C VAL A 412 -12.17 0.50 0.06
N THR A 413 -11.29 0.32 -0.94
CA THR A 413 -11.70 -0.12 -2.28
C THR A 413 -10.72 -1.13 -2.86
N ASN A 414 -11.23 -2.21 -3.46
CA ASN A 414 -10.41 -3.26 -4.08
C ASN A 414 -9.40 -3.87 -3.09
N CYS A 415 -9.78 -4.08 -1.82
CA CYS A 415 -8.85 -4.56 -0.79
C CYS A 415 -9.19 -5.99 -0.34
N THR A 416 -8.18 -6.71 0.14
CA THR A 416 -8.35 -8.04 0.76
C THR A 416 -7.96 -7.98 2.24
N PHE A 417 -8.88 -8.34 3.12
CA PHE A 417 -8.65 -8.60 4.55
C PHE A 417 -8.77 -10.10 4.77
N SER A 418 -7.73 -10.73 5.32
CA SER A 418 -7.74 -12.17 5.54
C SER A 418 -6.92 -12.61 6.74
N GLU A 419 -7.43 -13.58 7.49
CA GLU A 419 -6.74 -14.21 8.62
C GLU A 419 -6.28 -13.24 9.72
N ASN A 420 -6.86 -12.04 9.78
CA ASN A 420 -6.62 -11.07 10.83
C ASN A 420 -7.33 -11.53 12.10
N ARG A 421 -6.69 -11.35 13.25
CA ARG A 421 -7.13 -11.93 14.52
C ARG A 421 -7.18 -10.88 15.60
N VAL A 422 -8.14 -11.02 16.49
CA VAL A 422 -8.18 -10.24 17.72
C VAL A 422 -8.48 -11.07 18.95
N SER A 423 -8.07 -10.56 20.12
CA SER A 423 -8.47 -11.13 21.41
C SER A 423 -9.87 -10.70 21.85
N ALA A 424 -10.44 -9.66 21.23
CA ALA A 424 -11.72 -9.10 21.62
C ALA A 424 -12.73 -9.01 20.45
N TRP A 425 -12.67 -8.00 19.57
CA TRP A 425 -13.75 -7.66 18.62
C TRP A 425 -13.22 -7.20 17.25
N GLY A 426 -13.82 -7.67 16.15
CA GLY A 426 -13.49 -7.29 14.77
C GLY A 426 -12.12 -7.77 14.30
N GLY A 427 -12.05 -8.98 13.75
CA GLY A 427 -10.84 -9.52 13.15
C GLY A 427 -10.38 -8.68 11.96
N GLY A 428 -11.25 -8.46 10.97
CA GLY A 428 -10.92 -7.74 9.75
C GLY A 428 -10.94 -6.24 9.98
N MET A 429 -12.12 -5.72 10.32
CA MET A 429 -12.35 -4.29 10.58
C MET A 429 -13.21 -4.06 11.83
N GLN A 430 -12.74 -3.22 12.75
CA GLN A 430 -13.53 -2.74 13.88
C GLN A 430 -13.93 -1.28 13.68
N ASN A 431 -15.21 -0.96 13.90
CA ASN A 431 -15.77 0.38 13.76
C ASN A 431 -16.51 0.85 15.01
N GLU A 432 -16.13 1.97 15.61
CA GLU A 432 -16.86 2.56 16.75
C GLU A 432 -18.08 3.40 16.35
N ALA A 433 -18.90 3.80 17.33
CA ALA A 433 -20.22 4.41 17.13
C ALA A 433 -20.24 5.72 16.31
N GLY A 434 -19.08 6.36 16.09
CA GLY A 434 -18.92 7.53 15.22
C GLY A 434 -18.39 7.23 13.82
N ALA A 435 -17.79 6.05 13.62
CA ALA A 435 -17.10 5.68 12.39
C ALA A 435 -18.10 5.19 11.33
N LYS A 436 -17.88 5.62 10.08
CA LYS A 436 -18.76 5.31 8.94
C LYS A 436 -17.93 4.95 7.70
N PRO A 437 -17.18 3.84 7.72
CA PRO A 437 -16.37 3.45 6.59
C PRO A 437 -17.25 3.09 5.38
N THR A 438 -16.71 3.31 4.19
CA THR A 438 -17.24 2.80 2.93
C THR A 438 -16.31 1.72 2.41
N VAL A 439 -16.83 0.52 2.19
CA VAL A 439 -16.07 -0.66 1.76
C VAL A 439 -16.67 -1.15 0.44
N THR A 440 -15.89 -1.16 -0.64
CA THR A 440 -16.38 -1.56 -1.97
C THR A 440 -15.40 -2.43 -2.72
N ASN A 441 -15.87 -3.43 -3.48
CA ASN A 441 -15.02 -4.35 -4.23
C ASN A 441 -13.99 -5.07 -3.35
N CYS A 442 -14.32 -5.33 -2.09
CA CYS A 442 -13.37 -5.93 -1.14
C CYS A 442 -13.67 -7.41 -0.89
N ILE A 443 -12.66 -8.13 -0.43
CA ILE A 443 -12.82 -9.44 0.21
C ILE A 443 -12.46 -9.29 1.69
N LEU A 444 -13.33 -9.76 2.58
CA LEU A 444 -13.07 -9.92 4.01
C LEU A 444 -13.41 -11.37 4.36
N TRP A 445 -12.38 -12.18 4.63
CA TRP A 445 -12.53 -13.62 4.78
C TRP A 445 -11.52 -14.27 5.75
N GLY A 446 -12.01 -15.10 6.66
CA GLY A 446 -11.18 -15.82 7.62
C GLY A 446 -10.67 -14.94 8.75
N ASP A 447 -11.23 -13.74 8.93
CA ASP A 447 -10.88 -12.85 10.01
C ASP A 447 -11.66 -13.22 11.29
N MET A 448 -10.98 -13.25 12.44
CA MET A 448 -11.57 -13.73 13.70
C MET A 448 -11.62 -12.66 14.79
N PRO A 449 -12.75 -12.52 15.52
CA PRO A 449 -13.95 -13.35 15.45
C PRO A 449 -14.96 -12.94 14.36
N ASP A 450 -14.87 -11.70 13.87
CA ASP A 450 -15.80 -11.15 12.87
C ASP A 450 -15.02 -10.43 11.77
N GLU A 451 -15.49 -10.52 10.52
CA GLU A 451 -14.94 -9.77 9.38
C GLU A 451 -15.07 -8.26 9.57
N ILE A 452 -16.26 -7.82 10.02
CA ILE A 452 -16.54 -6.43 10.34
C ILE A 452 -17.35 -6.41 11.63
N ALA A 453 -16.77 -5.85 12.70
CA ALA A 453 -17.47 -5.64 13.96
C ALA A 453 -17.76 -4.14 14.18
N PHE A 454 -18.89 -3.85 14.83
CA PHE A 454 -19.36 -2.47 14.94
C PHE A 454 -20.06 -2.12 16.25
N SER A 455 -20.06 -0.81 16.52
CA SER A 455 -21.19 -0.08 17.12
C SER A 455 -21.77 1.03 16.19
N GLY A 456 -21.28 1.15 14.94
CA GLY A 456 -21.64 2.17 13.93
C GLY A 456 -22.20 1.64 12.57
N SER A 457 -22.32 2.50 11.55
CA SER A 457 -23.03 2.25 10.27
C SER A 457 -22.10 2.16 9.03
N ALA A 458 -21.36 1.07 8.89
CA ALA A 458 -20.53 0.83 7.70
C ALA A 458 -21.40 0.65 6.44
N THR A 459 -20.97 1.24 5.32
CA THR A 459 -21.58 1.01 4.00
C THR A 459 -20.70 0.03 3.25
N VAL A 460 -21.22 -1.16 2.96
CA VAL A 460 -20.48 -2.21 2.24
C VAL A 460 -21.25 -2.57 0.98
N THR A 461 -20.62 -2.49 -0.18
CA THR A 461 -21.21 -2.82 -1.48
C THR A 461 -20.24 -3.59 -2.36
N TYR A 462 -20.75 -4.43 -3.27
CA TYR A 462 -19.94 -5.22 -4.20
C TYR A 462 -18.75 -5.92 -3.52
N SER A 463 -18.93 -6.44 -2.31
CA SER A 463 -17.86 -7.05 -1.52
C SER A 463 -18.23 -8.46 -1.08
N ASN A 464 -17.23 -9.33 -0.96
CA ASN A 464 -17.39 -10.67 -0.41
C ASN A 464 -17.03 -10.65 1.08
N VAL A 465 -17.99 -10.96 1.94
CA VAL A 465 -17.83 -10.92 3.40
C VAL A 465 -18.24 -12.25 3.99
N GLU A 466 -17.33 -12.92 4.72
CA GLU A 466 -17.66 -14.16 5.44
C GLU A 466 -18.81 -13.93 6.43
N GLY A 467 -19.77 -14.88 6.48
CA GLY A 467 -21.00 -14.73 7.26
C GLY A 467 -22.04 -13.76 6.64
N GLY A 468 -21.65 -12.98 5.64
CA GLY A 468 -22.48 -12.11 4.83
C GLY A 468 -22.71 -10.70 5.41
N TRP A 469 -22.97 -9.76 4.51
CA TRP A 469 -23.23 -8.36 4.86
C TRP A 469 -24.29 -7.72 3.96
N ALA A 470 -25.23 -6.98 4.56
CA ALA A 470 -26.30 -6.33 3.81
C ALA A 470 -25.74 -5.18 2.94
N GLY A 471 -26.00 -5.23 1.63
CA GLY A 471 -25.59 -4.20 0.69
C GLY A 471 -25.79 -4.65 -0.76
N ILE A 472 -25.76 -3.69 -1.67
CA ILE A 472 -25.90 -3.96 -3.10
C ILE A 472 -24.66 -4.71 -3.58
N GLY A 473 -24.85 -5.81 -4.33
CA GLY A 473 -23.75 -6.56 -4.94
C GLY A 473 -22.91 -7.40 -3.98
N ASN A 474 -23.20 -7.40 -2.69
CA ASN A 474 -22.42 -8.20 -1.74
C ASN A 474 -22.70 -9.70 -1.90
N ILE A 475 -21.67 -10.50 -1.71
CA ILE A 475 -21.73 -11.96 -1.67
C ILE A 475 -21.13 -12.48 -0.34
N ALA A 476 -21.38 -13.75 -0.06
CA ALA A 476 -20.91 -14.44 1.15
C ALA A 476 -20.56 -15.88 0.78
N SER A 477 -19.50 -16.04 -0.01
CA SER A 477 -19.11 -17.32 -0.57
C SER A 477 -17.60 -17.46 -0.48
N ASP A 478 -17.11 -18.67 -0.24
CA ASP A 478 -15.67 -18.94 -0.17
C ASP A 478 -14.97 -18.30 -1.36
N PRO A 479 -14.04 -17.34 -1.15
CA PRO A 479 -13.34 -16.65 -2.22
C PRO A 479 -12.44 -17.60 -3.00
N LYS A 480 -12.20 -18.83 -2.51
CA LYS A 480 -11.34 -19.84 -3.12
C LYS A 480 -9.99 -19.25 -3.51
N PHE A 481 -9.25 -18.77 -2.51
CA PHE A 481 -7.89 -18.31 -2.72
C PHE A 481 -7.03 -19.44 -3.28
N ALA A 482 -6.24 -19.14 -4.32
CA ALA A 482 -5.30 -20.06 -4.95
C ALA A 482 -4.00 -20.20 -4.15
N ASP A 483 -3.66 -19.19 -3.34
CA ASP A 483 -2.43 -19.12 -2.56
C ASP A 483 -2.65 -18.40 -1.22
N ALA A 484 -1.60 -18.37 -0.39
CA ALA A 484 -1.61 -17.66 0.89
C ALA A 484 -1.58 -16.15 0.70
N GLU A 485 -1.31 -15.66 -0.51
CA GLU A 485 -1.27 -14.24 -0.84
C GLU A 485 -2.66 -13.63 -1.05
N GLY A 486 -3.69 -14.46 -1.18
CA GLY A 486 -5.07 -14.05 -1.40
C GLY A 486 -5.42 -13.87 -2.88
N ARG A 487 -4.65 -14.45 -3.81
CA ARG A 487 -5.01 -14.47 -5.23
C ARG A 487 -6.17 -15.42 -5.49
N LEU A 488 -7.02 -15.12 -6.46
CA LEU A 488 -8.22 -15.91 -6.74
C LEU A 488 -7.92 -17.17 -7.57
N SER A 489 -8.51 -18.31 -7.21
CA SER A 489 -8.57 -19.45 -8.11
C SER A 489 -9.61 -19.21 -9.22
N PHE A 490 -9.52 -19.95 -10.33
CA PHE A 490 -10.46 -19.82 -11.46
C PHE A 490 -11.92 -20.15 -11.14
N GLU A 491 -12.17 -20.78 -9.99
CA GLU A 491 -13.54 -21.10 -9.58
C GLU A 491 -14.09 -20.11 -8.55
N SER A 492 -13.36 -19.04 -8.29
CA SER A 492 -13.71 -18.04 -7.29
C SER A 492 -15.01 -17.33 -7.67
N PRO A 493 -15.95 -17.15 -6.71
CA PRO A 493 -17.14 -16.35 -6.92
C PRO A 493 -16.85 -14.84 -6.94
N CYS A 494 -15.62 -14.42 -6.63
CA CYS A 494 -15.20 -13.02 -6.60
C CYS A 494 -14.77 -12.48 -7.96
N ILE A 495 -14.60 -13.36 -8.96
CA ILE A 495 -14.22 -12.99 -10.32
C ILE A 495 -15.39 -12.30 -11.02
N ASP A 496 -15.12 -11.20 -11.72
CA ASP A 496 -16.07 -10.38 -12.48
C ASP A 496 -17.31 -9.95 -11.67
N ALA A 497 -17.16 -9.81 -10.35
CA ALA A 497 -18.28 -9.61 -9.42
C ALA A 497 -18.33 -8.20 -8.80
N GLY A 498 -17.30 -7.39 -9.02
CA GLY A 498 -17.18 -6.03 -8.50
C GLY A 498 -17.93 -4.98 -9.34
N ASN A 499 -17.70 -3.72 -8.98
CA ASN A 499 -18.24 -2.53 -9.66
C ASN A 499 -17.13 -1.66 -10.24
N ASN A 500 -17.10 -1.52 -11.57
CA ASN A 500 -16.09 -0.71 -12.27
C ASN A 500 -16.17 0.78 -11.93
N ASP A 501 -17.37 1.31 -11.68
CA ASP A 501 -17.58 2.74 -11.44
C ASP A 501 -16.91 3.24 -10.15
N THR A 502 -16.55 2.33 -9.25
CA THR A 502 -15.88 2.64 -7.98
C THR A 502 -14.38 2.47 -8.01
N VAL A 503 -13.82 1.95 -9.10
CA VAL A 503 -12.36 1.87 -9.29
C VAL A 503 -11.84 3.28 -9.59
N PRO A 504 -10.92 3.85 -8.77
CA PRO A 504 -10.36 5.16 -9.04
C PRO A 504 -9.60 5.17 -10.38
N SER A 505 -9.72 6.25 -11.14
CA SER A 505 -9.20 6.31 -12.53
C SER A 505 -7.69 6.21 -12.66
N ASP A 506 -6.96 6.50 -11.59
CA ASP A 506 -5.51 6.40 -11.47
C ASP A 506 -5.04 4.98 -11.11
N ILE A 507 -5.96 4.09 -10.71
CA ILE A 507 -5.68 2.67 -10.46
C ILE A 507 -5.88 1.88 -11.73
N THR A 508 -4.76 1.63 -12.43
CA THR A 508 -4.76 0.90 -13.70
C THR A 508 -4.34 -0.56 -13.57
N THR A 509 -3.75 -0.93 -12.44
CA THR A 509 -3.29 -2.29 -12.16
C THR A 509 -3.77 -2.81 -10.81
N ASP A 510 -3.79 -4.12 -10.65
CA ASP A 510 -3.95 -4.82 -9.37
C ASP A 510 -2.61 -4.89 -8.61
N LEU A 511 -2.61 -5.56 -7.46
CA LEU A 511 -1.42 -5.65 -6.59
C LEU A 511 -0.27 -6.48 -7.19
N ASP A 512 -0.54 -7.30 -8.22
CA ASP A 512 0.49 -8.01 -9.00
C ASP A 512 1.00 -7.21 -10.21
N GLY A 513 0.44 -6.03 -10.46
CA GLY A 513 0.74 -5.22 -11.64
C GLY A 513 -0.02 -5.66 -12.90
N ASN A 514 -1.00 -6.56 -12.80
CA ASN A 514 -1.90 -6.91 -13.91
C ASN A 514 -2.94 -5.81 -14.12
N PRO A 515 -3.54 -5.63 -15.31
CA PRO A 515 -4.60 -4.64 -15.52
C PRO A 515 -5.74 -4.79 -14.51
N ARG A 516 -6.19 -3.69 -13.88
CA ARG A 516 -7.19 -3.71 -12.79
C ARG A 516 -8.60 -4.13 -13.21
N ILE A 517 -8.91 -4.13 -14.50
CA ILE A 517 -10.20 -4.60 -15.00
C ILE A 517 -9.91 -5.57 -16.13
N VAL A 518 -10.04 -6.85 -15.83
CA VAL A 518 -10.01 -7.95 -16.81
C VAL A 518 -11.45 -8.30 -17.20
N ASN A 519 -11.66 -8.93 -18.37
CA ASN A 519 -12.97 -9.44 -18.80
C ASN A 519 -14.18 -8.47 -18.74
N SER A 520 -13.91 -7.16 -18.72
CA SER A 520 -14.87 -6.05 -18.63
C SER A 520 -15.41 -5.74 -17.22
N THR A 521 -15.13 -6.55 -16.19
CA THR A 521 -15.62 -6.28 -14.82
C THR A 521 -14.49 -6.50 -13.82
N VAL A 522 -14.35 -5.59 -12.85
CA VAL A 522 -13.36 -5.71 -11.78
C VAL A 522 -13.70 -6.89 -10.85
N ASP A 523 -12.68 -7.62 -10.43
CA ASP A 523 -12.78 -8.64 -9.40
C ASP A 523 -12.91 -8.01 -8.01
N MET A 524 -13.55 -8.70 -7.08
CA MET A 524 -13.48 -8.29 -5.68
C MET A 524 -12.09 -8.63 -5.11
N GLY A 525 -11.50 -7.72 -4.34
CA GLY A 525 -10.23 -7.90 -3.65
C GLY A 525 -9.03 -7.21 -4.32
N ALA A 526 -7.85 -7.42 -3.73
CA ALA A 526 -6.59 -6.76 -4.13
C ALA A 526 -5.98 -7.27 -5.43
N TYR A 527 -6.43 -8.41 -5.95
CA TYR A 527 -5.88 -9.04 -7.15
C TYR A 527 -6.99 -9.22 -8.18
N GLU A 528 -6.62 -9.08 -9.45
CA GLU A 528 -7.43 -9.47 -10.60
C GLU A 528 -7.03 -10.87 -11.05
N ARG A 529 -8.04 -11.67 -11.39
CA ARG A 529 -7.80 -12.94 -12.04
C ARG A 529 -7.69 -12.73 -13.54
N GLY A 530 -6.48 -12.94 -14.06
CA GLY A 530 -6.27 -13.05 -15.51
C GLY A 530 -7.14 -14.15 -16.14
N PRO A 531 -7.43 -14.06 -17.46
CA PRO A 531 -8.34 -14.97 -18.13
C PRO A 531 -7.88 -16.42 -18.00
N ARG A 532 -8.85 -17.32 -17.94
CA ARG A 532 -8.64 -18.75 -18.00
C ARG A 532 -8.18 -19.15 -19.39
N LEU A 533 -6.95 -19.60 -19.53
CA LEU A 533 -6.40 -19.94 -20.86
C LEU A 533 -6.45 -21.45 -21.18
N TRP A 534 -6.93 -22.30 -20.27
CA TRP A 534 -6.97 -23.76 -20.45
C TRP A 534 -8.31 -24.38 -20.03
N ALA A 535 -8.63 -25.56 -20.55
CA ALA A 535 -9.84 -26.31 -20.26
C ALA A 535 -9.99 -26.67 -18.76
N SER A 536 -11.22 -26.77 -18.23
CA SER A 536 -11.52 -27.35 -16.89
C SER A 536 -12.84 -28.08 -16.83
N ASN A 537 -13.23 -28.46 -15.60
CA ASN A 537 -14.50 -29.06 -15.26
C ASN A 537 -14.76 -30.28 -16.14
N PRO A 538 -13.78 -31.21 -16.20
CA PRO A 538 -13.90 -32.37 -17.05
C PRO A 538 -15.16 -33.16 -16.69
N SER A 539 -15.85 -33.62 -17.73
CA SER A 539 -16.93 -34.59 -17.62
C SER A 539 -16.67 -35.69 -18.65
N PRO A 540 -16.36 -36.93 -18.23
CA PRO A 540 -16.25 -37.42 -16.86
C PRO A 540 -15.21 -36.67 -16.02
N ALA A 541 -15.48 -36.47 -14.72
CA ALA A 541 -14.54 -35.83 -13.80
C ALA A 541 -13.22 -36.62 -13.74
N ASP A 542 -12.12 -35.95 -13.41
CA ASP A 542 -10.84 -36.63 -13.26
C ASP A 542 -10.90 -37.72 -12.19
N GLY A 543 -10.42 -38.92 -12.53
CA GLY A 543 -10.51 -40.13 -11.72
C GLY A 543 -11.90 -40.76 -11.65
N ALA A 544 -12.89 -40.30 -12.42
CA ALA A 544 -14.26 -40.81 -12.33
C ALA A 544 -14.36 -42.30 -12.71
N ILE A 545 -15.33 -43.00 -12.11
CA ILE A 545 -15.68 -44.38 -12.44
C ILE A 545 -17.07 -44.41 -13.07
N THR A 546 -17.23 -45.03 -14.24
CA THR A 546 -18.52 -45.08 -14.96
C THR A 546 -18.76 -46.42 -15.65
N GLY A 547 -20.03 -46.83 -15.74
CA GLY A 547 -20.44 -47.98 -16.56
C GLY A 547 -20.81 -47.59 -18.00
N GLN A 548 -20.77 -46.31 -18.35
CA GLN A 548 -21.09 -45.83 -19.69
C GLN A 548 -19.91 -46.12 -20.63
N ARG A 549 -20.10 -47.05 -21.57
CA ARG A 549 -19.05 -47.45 -22.53
C ARG A 549 -18.83 -46.48 -23.70
N THR A 550 -19.64 -45.44 -23.81
CA THR A 550 -19.47 -44.36 -24.81
C THR A 550 -19.64 -43.01 -24.10
N PRO A 551 -18.74 -42.66 -23.16
CA PRO A 551 -18.82 -41.38 -22.45
C PRO A 551 -18.65 -40.22 -23.43
N VAL A 552 -19.38 -39.14 -23.19
CA VAL A 552 -19.16 -37.87 -23.91
C VAL A 552 -18.23 -37.05 -23.05
N LEU A 553 -17.05 -36.74 -23.57
CA LEU A 553 -16.11 -35.81 -22.94
C LEU A 553 -16.68 -34.40 -23.08
N ARG A 554 -16.73 -33.64 -21.99
CA ARG A 554 -17.12 -32.22 -21.97
C ARG A 554 -16.20 -31.47 -21.03
N TRP A 555 -15.92 -30.22 -21.36
CA TRP A 555 -15.11 -29.33 -20.55
C TRP A 555 -15.70 -27.92 -20.57
N THR A 556 -15.27 -27.09 -19.64
CA THR A 556 -15.42 -25.65 -19.70
C THR A 556 -14.24 -25.07 -20.49
N PRO A 557 -14.48 -24.35 -21.60
CA PRO A 557 -13.44 -23.65 -22.37
C PRO A 557 -12.61 -22.67 -21.55
N GLY A 558 -11.44 -22.31 -22.08
CA GLY A 558 -10.77 -21.07 -21.71
C GLY A 558 -11.56 -19.83 -22.16
N ASP A 559 -11.40 -18.71 -21.46
CA ASP A 559 -12.16 -17.47 -21.63
C ASP A 559 -11.93 -16.81 -23.01
N THR A 560 -10.73 -16.98 -23.56
CA THR A 560 -10.33 -16.41 -24.87
C THR A 560 -10.47 -17.42 -26.02
N THR A 561 -10.72 -18.68 -25.69
CA THR A 561 -10.54 -19.77 -26.64
C THR A 561 -11.73 -19.98 -27.57
N VAL A 562 -11.44 -20.33 -28.82
CA VAL A 562 -12.47 -20.56 -29.86
C VAL A 562 -12.43 -21.94 -30.51
N LYS A 563 -11.38 -22.74 -30.27
CA LYS A 563 -11.16 -24.08 -30.85
C LYS A 563 -10.42 -24.97 -29.85
N TYR A 564 -10.53 -26.28 -30.01
CA TYR A 564 -9.99 -27.24 -29.06
C TYR A 564 -9.32 -28.42 -29.76
N ASP A 565 -8.07 -28.71 -29.42
CA ASP A 565 -7.36 -29.90 -29.86
C ASP A 565 -7.57 -31.02 -28.84
N VAL A 566 -8.20 -32.12 -29.26
CA VAL A 566 -8.61 -33.21 -28.36
C VAL A 566 -7.60 -34.36 -28.43
N TYR A 567 -7.11 -34.80 -27.27
CA TYR A 567 -6.23 -35.96 -27.13
C TYR A 567 -6.90 -37.01 -26.24
N PHE A 568 -6.95 -38.27 -26.68
CA PHE A 568 -7.65 -39.33 -25.94
C PHE A 568 -7.07 -40.73 -26.20
N GLY A 569 -6.70 -41.44 -25.13
CA GLY A 569 -6.08 -42.77 -25.20
C GLY A 569 -6.08 -43.53 -23.87
N ALA A 570 -5.41 -44.68 -23.83
CA ALA A 570 -5.34 -45.57 -22.65
C ALA A 570 -3.99 -45.51 -21.90
N ALA A 571 -3.08 -44.62 -22.30
CA ALA A 571 -1.76 -44.45 -21.71
C ALA A 571 -1.52 -42.96 -21.38
N LEU A 572 -1.24 -42.68 -20.10
CA LEU A 572 -1.09 -41.32 -19.57
C LEU A 572 0.02 -40.53 -20.28
N ASP A 573 1.22 -41.11 -20.33
CA ASP A 573 2.41 -40.51 -20.94
C ASP A 573 2.20 -40.19 -22.43
N VAL A 574 1.53 -41.11 -23.15
CA VAL A 574 1.24 -40.90 -24.58
C VAL A 574 0.26 -39.75 -24.80
N VAL A 575 -0.77 -39.61 -23.93
CA VAL A 575 -1.73 -38.50 -24.02
C VAL A 575 -1.09 -37.18 -23.57
N GLU A 576 -0.23 -37.21 -22.55
CA GLU A 576 0.52 -36.05 -22.05
C GLU A 576 1.51 -35.51 -23.09
N ASP A 577 2.20 -36.37 -23.83
CA ASP A 577 3.26 -35.93 -24.76
C ASP A 577 2.76 -35.66 -26.18
N ALA A 578 1.56 -36.11 -26.55
CA ALA A 578 1.03 -35.95 -27.90
C ALA A 578 0.84 -34.47 -28.29
N ASP A 579 1.00 -34.19 -29.59
CA ASP A 579 0.71 -32.90 -30.23
C ASP A 579 -0.10 -33.10 -31.52
N ILE A 580 -0.43 -32.01 -32.22
CA ILE A 580 -1.23 -32.05 -33.46
C ILE A 580 -0.58 -32.83 -34.62
N SER A 581 0.69 -33.22 -34.50
CA SER A 581 1.40 -34.03 -35.49
C SER A 581 1.26 -35.54 -35.22
N ASP A 582 0.68 -35.95 -34.09
CA ASP A 582 0.44 -37.35 -33.75
C ASP A 582 -0.42 -38.06 -34.80
N GLN A 583 0.09 -39.19 -35.32
CA GLN A 583 -0.61 -40.06 -36.26
C GLN A 583 -0.96 -41.42 -35.63
N SER A 584 -0.70 -41.60 -34.33
CA SER A 584 -0.98 -42.85 -33.61
C SER A 584 -2.48 -43.00 -33.29
N GLY A 585 -3.25 -41.93 -33.45
CA GLY A 585 -4.68 -41.88 -33.18
C GLY A 585 -5.00 -41.34 -31.79
N ILE A 586 -4.01 -40.80 -31.08
CA ILE A 586 -4.20 -40.14 -29.77
C ILE A 586 -4.77 -38.75 -29.99
N TYR A 587 -4.24 -38.00 -30.96
CA TYR A 587 -4.87 -36.77 -31.42
C TYR A 587 -6.16 -37.09 -32.18
N ARG A 588 -7.29 -36.62 -31.66
CA ARG A 588 -8.63 -36.86 -32.20
C ARG A 588 -9.13 -35.75 -33.13
N GLY A 589 -8.30 -34.73 -33.34
CA GLY A 589 -8.60 -33.59 -34.20
C GLY A 589 -9.08 -32.36 -33.44
N ARG A 590 -9.12 -31.25 -34.17
CA ARG A 590 -9.60 -29.96 -33.69
C ARG A 590 -11.11 -29.85 -33.79
N CYS A 591 -11.78 -29.48 -32.70
CA CYS A 591 -13.22 -29.19 -32.67
C CYS A 591 -13.50 -27.74 -32.26
N ILE A 592 -14.76 -27.32 -32.44
CA ILE A 592 -15.28 -26.00 -32.05
C ILE A 592 -16.34 -26.08 -30.95
N ASP A 593 -16.86 -27.28 -30.70
CA ASP A 593 -17.77 -27.53 -29.59
C ASP A 593 -16.93 -28.05 -28.41
N PRO A 594 -17.21 -27.62 -27.17
CA PRO A 594 -16.50 -28.09 -25.98
C PRO A 594 -16.97 -29.49 -25.55
N SER A 595 -17.01 -30.40 -26.52
CA SER A 595 -17.38 -31.79 -26.31
C SER A 595 -16.80 -32.72 -27.37
N TYR A 596 -16.50 -33.95 -26.97
CA TYR A 596 -16.06 -35.02 -27.86
C TYR A 596 -16.78 -36.34 -27.52
N ILE A 597 -17.36 -36.99 -28.53
CA ILE A 597 -18.02 -38.29 -28.36
C ILE A 597 -16.98 -39.39 -28.55
N THR A 598 -16.75 -40.19 -27.52
CA THR A 598 -15.82 -41.32 -27.60
C THR A 598 -16.37 -42.48 -28.42
N GLU A 599 -15.45 -43.29 -28.93
CA GLU A 599 -15.72 -44.64 -29.40
C GLU A 599 -16.25 -45.55 -28.27
N GLN A 600 -16.76 -46.74 -28.64
CA GLN A 600 -17.13 -47.73 -27.63
C GLN A 600 -15.87 -48.27 -26.94
N LEU A 601 -15.78 -48.04 -25.64
CA LEU A 601 -14.66 -48.40 -24.79
C LEU A 601 -14.80 -49.79 -24.18
N GLU A 602 -13.67 -50.37 -23.79
CA GLU A 602 -13.61 -51.66 -23.10
C GLU A 602 -13.88 -51.51 -21.60
N LEU A 603 -14.41 -52.58 -21.01
CA LEU A 603 -14.62 -52.66 -19.57
C LEU A 603 -13.28 -52.85 -18.85
N ASP A 604 -13.24 -52.40 -17.59
CA ASP A 604 -12.09 -52.46 -16.68
C ASP A 604 -10.84 -51.74 -17.21
N GLY A 605 -11.04 -50.75 -18.08
CA GLY A 605 -9.99 -49.90 -18.65
C GLY A 605 -10.01 -48.48 -18.09
N THR A 606 -8.83 -47.94 -17.79
CA THR A 606 -8.63 -46.52 -17.50
C THR A 606 -8.21 -45.79 -18.77
N TYR A 607 -8.86 -44.65 -19.03
CA TYR A 607 -8.62 -43.82 -20.19
C TYR A 607 -8.22 -42.41 -19.75
N TYR A 608 -7.34 -41.78 -20.53
CA TYR A 608 -6.77 -40.46 -20.29
C TYR A 608 -7.14 -39.53 -21.44
N TRP A 609 -7.40 -38.27 -21.13
CA TRP A 609 -7.71 -37.25 -22.12
C TRP A 609 -7.18 -35.88 -21.72
N ARG A 610 -6.85 -35.08 -22.73
CA ARG A 610 -6.34 -33.71 -22.61
C ARG A 610 -7.04 -32.84 -23.64
N ILE A 611 -7.27 -31.59 -23.30
CA ILE A 611 -7.77 -30.57 -24.23
C ILE A 611 -6.76 -29.44 -24.29
N ASP A 612 -6.19 -29.20 -25.47
CA ASP A 612 -5.44 -27.97 -25.69
C ASP A 612 -6.37 -26.91 -26.25
N GLU A 613 -6.41 -25.76 -25.58
CA GLU A 613 -7.22 -24.61 -25.95
C GLU A 613 -6.49 -23.81 -27.04
N VAL A 614 -7.18 -23.50 -28.14
CA VAL A 614 -6.60 -22.85 -29.33
C VAL A 614 -7.27 -21.51 -29.59
N GLU A 615 -6.46 -20.46 -29.56
CA GLU A 615 -6.89 -19.07 -29.73
C GLU A 615 -7.38 -18.76 -31.16
N ALA A 616 -7.96 -17.56 -31.33
CA ALA A 616 -8.58 -17.14 -32.59
C ALA A 616 -7.63 -17.17 -33.79
N ASP A 617 -6.36 -16.86 -33.58
CA ASP A 617 -5.31 -16.91 -34.61
C ASP A 617 -4.99 -18.35 -35.05
N GLY A 618 -5.31 -19.35 -34.23
CA GLY A 618 -5.03 -20.76 -34.47
C GLY A 618 -3.56 -21.15 -34.25
N GLU A 619 -2.70 -20.23 -33.82
CA GLU A 619 -1.26 -20.41 -33.58
C GLU A 619 -0.93 -20.48 -32.09
N ILE A 620 -1.62 -19.69 -31.25
CA ILE A 620 -1.45 -19.77 -29.80
C ILE A 620 -2.27 -20.95 -29.28
N ILE A 621 -1.56 -21.90 -28.67
CA ILE A 621 -2.12 -23.13 -28.11
C ILE A 621 -1.73 -23.21 -26.65
N HIS A 622 -2.72 -23.30 -25.79
CA HIS A 622 -2.57 -23.49 -24.36
C HIS A 622 -2.79 -24.96 -24.03
N LYS A 623 -1.71 -25.66 -23.69
CA LYS A 623 -1.77 -27.08 -23.32
C LYS A 623 -2.56 -27.25 -22.02
N GLY A 624 -3.56 -28.13 -22.02
CA GLY A 624 -4.39 -28.41 -20.85
C GLY A 624 -3.85 -29.54 -19.97
N ASP A 625 -4.50 -29.72 -18.81
CA ASP A 625 -4.22 -30.84 -17.91
C ASP A 625 -4.72 -32.18 -18.49
N VAL A 626 -4.07 -33.28 -18.12
CA VAL A 626 -4.55 -34.63 -18.44
C VAL A 626 -5.47 -35.14 -17.35
N TRP A 627 -6.69 -35.49 -17.75
CA TRP A 627 -7.70 -36.11 -16.89
C TRP A 627 -7.89 -37.58 -17.23
N SER A 628 -8.45 -38.33 -16.29
CA SER A 628 -8.67 -39.76 -16.42
C SER A 628 -10.08 -40.19 -16.01
N PHE A 629 -10.54 -41.33 -16.51
CA PHE A 629 -11.71 -42.04 -15.98
C PHE A 629 -11.57 -43.54 -16.23
N THR A 630 -12.24 -44.34 -15.40
CA THR A 630 -12.22 -45.82 -15.49
C THR A 630 -13.60 -46.35 -15.84
N ILE A 631 -13.66 -47.20 -16.86
CA ILE A 631 -14.87 -47.94 -17.21
C ILE A 631 -14.89 -49.22 -16.39
N VAL A 632 -16.00 -49.51 -15.69
CA VAL A 632 -16.15 -50.76 -14.92
C VAL A 632 -17.47 -51.47 -15.28
N ASP A 633 -17.49 -52.80 -15.17
CA ASP A 633 -18.69 -53.60 -15.35
C ASP A 633 -19.67 -53.45 -14.16
N GLN A 634 -19.15 -53.19 -12.95
CA GLN A 634 -19.93 -53.01 -11.72
C GLN A 634 -19.34 -51.90 -10.83
N ILE A 635 -20.18 -50.97 -10.35
CA ILE A 635 -19.78 -49.93 -9.39
C ILE A 635 -19.89 -50.54 -7.99
N THR A 636 -18.75 -50.81 -7.34
CA THR A 636 -18.69 -51.27 -5.94
C THR A 636 -18.42 -50.08 -5.03
N VAL A 637 -19.23 -49.88 -4.00
CA VAL A 637 -19.04 -48.82 -2.99
C VAL A 637 -18.87 -49.46 -1.62
N GLU A 638 -17.74 -49.23 -0.94
CA GLU A 638 -17.46 -49.69 0.43
C GLU A 638 -17.78 -48.59 1.47
N TYR A 639 -18.12 -48.99 2.70
CA TYR A 639 -18.37 -48.08 3.84
C TYR A 639 -17.88 -48.63 5.19
N GLN A 640 -17.67 -47.74 6.17
CA GLN A 640 -17.34 -48.05 7.57
C GLN A 640 -18.52 -47.84 8.53
N VAL A 641 -18.52 -48.57 9.65
CA VAL A 641 -19.51 -48.50 10.73
C VAL A 641 -18.99 -47.62 11.88
N SER A 642 -19.82 -46.69 12.38
CA SER A 642 -19.71 -46.21 13.77
C SER A 642 -21.09 -46.25 14.42
N SER A 643 -21.21 -46.92 15.56
CA SER A 643 -22.41 -46.86 16.41
C SER A 643 -22.11 -46.07 17.68
N SER A 644 -22.90 -45.02 17.92
CA SER A 644 -23.00 -44.35 19.21
C SER A 644 -23.78 -45.22 20.21
N GLU A 645 -23.16 -45.44 21.37
CA GLU A 645 -23.69 -45.81 22.71
C GLU A 645 -24.80 -46.88 22.84
N ASP A 646 -24.49 -47.87 23.68
CA ASP A 646 -25.35 -48.90 24.28
C ASP A 646 -25.98 -49.95 23.35
N ASP A 647 -25.33 -51.13 23.26
CA ASP A 647 -26.05 -52.40 23.48
C ASP A 647 -25.11 -53.60 23.71
N ALA A 648 -25.24 -54.18 24.89
CA ALA A 648 -24.56 -55.40 25.32
C ALA A 648 -25.24 -56.65 24.73
N TYR A 649 -25.16 -56.91 23.42
CA TYR A 649 -25.58 -58.21 22.83
C TYR A 649 -24.84 -58.62 21.55
N ALA A 650 -23.61 -58.15 21.32
CA ALA A 650 -22.77 -58.66 20.23
C ALA A 650 -22.05 -59.97 20.61
N THR A 651 -22.78 -61.09 20.69
CA THR A 651 -22.17 -62.43 20.59
C THR A 651 -23.06 -63.34 19.74
N ASN A 652 -22.94 -63.26 18.41
CA ASN A 652 -22.97 -64.42 17.50
C ASN A 652 -22.86 -63.98 16.03
N ASN A 653 -21.77 -64.42 15.38
CA ASN A 653 -21.57 -64.34 13.93
C ASN A 653 -22.42 -65.39 13.19
N ASN A 654 -23.73 -65.18 13.06
CA ASN A 654 -24.56 -65.97 12.15
C ASN A 654 -25.22 -65.07 11.10
N LEU A 655 -24.75 -65.18 9.86
CA LEU A 655 -25.41 -64.69 8.65
C LEU A 655 -26.82 -65.32 8.55
N GLN A 656 -27.86 -64.51 8.55
CA GLN A 656 -29.21 -64.94 8.14
C GLN A 656 -29.46 -64.52 6.70
N SER A 657 -29.89 -65.45 5.85
CA SER A 657 -30.34 -65.18 4.49
C SER A 657 -31.78 -64.66 4.48
N VAL A 658 -32.04 -63.62 3.69
CA VAL A 658 -33.38 -63.04 3.50
C VAL A 658 -33.81 -63.25 2.05
N ASP A 659 -35.04 -63.72 1.85
CA ASP A 659 -35.64 -64.11 0.57
C ASP A 659 -36.00 -62.89 -0.31
N ALA A 660 -35.90 -63.04 -1.63
CA ALA A 660 -35.73 -61.94 -2.60
C ALA A 660 -37.00 -61.17 -3.05
N GLU A 661 -38.15 -61.34 -2.40
CA GLU A 661 -39.45 -60.85 -2.93
C GLU A 661 -39.84 -59.39 -2.58
N TYR A 662 -39.01 -58.59 -1.91
CA TYR A 662 -39.45 -57.30 -1.30
C TYR A 662 -38.68 -56.01 -1.68
N LEU A 663 -37.98 -55.93 -2.81
CA LEU A 663 -37.21 -54.71 -3.16
C LEU A 663 -37.66 -53.98 -4.44
N LYS A 664 -38.34 -52.83 -4.26
CA LYS A 664 -38.57 -51.78 -5.26
C LYS A 664 -38.28 -50.41 -4.64
N VAL A 665 -37.43 -49.59 -5.26
CA VAL A 665 -37.17 -48.19 -4.86
C VAL A 665 -37.67 -47.23 -5.94
N GLY A 666 -38.60 -46.34 -5.57
CA GLY A 666 -39.15 -45.27 -6.40
C GLY A 666 -39.57 -44.08 -5.54
N SER A 667 -39.43 -42.87 -6.08
CA SER A 667 -39.63 -41.57 -5.45
C SER A 667 -41.08 -41.29 -5.02
N SER A 668 -41.33 -41.08 -3.73
CA SER A 668 -42.45 -40.25 -3.24
C SER A 668 -42.30 -39.88 -1.77
N THR A 669 -42.62 -38.63 -1.44
CA THR A 669 -42.74 -38.04 -0.10
C THR A 669 -43.80 -38.76 0.75
N PHE A 670 -43.50 -39.00 2.04
CA PHE A 670 -44.49 -39.48 3.01
C PHE A 670 -45.08 -38.30 3.81
N ALA A 671 -46.39 -38.10 3.71
CA ALA A 671 -47.16 -37.31 4.66
C ALA A 671 -47.65 -38.23 5.81
N ASN A 672 -47.16 -37.98 7.03
CA ASN A 672 -47.46 -38.61 8.33
C ASN A 672 -47.07 -40.10 8.58
N PRO A 673 -46.11 -40.38 9.50
CA PRO A 673 -45.91 -41.71 10.07
C PRO A 673 -46.52 -41.86 11.49
N PRO A 674 -46.96 -43.06 11.93
CA PRO A 674 -47.29 -43.32 13.33
C PRO A 674 -46.03 -43.60 14.17
N TYR A 675 -46.11 -43.33 15.47
CA TYR A 675 -45.03 -43.43 16.47
C TYR A 675 -44.43 -44.84 16.58
N TYR A 676 -43.10 -44.89 16.72
CA TYR A 676 -42.21 -46.05 16.90
C TYR A 676 -41.93 -46.92 15.68
N MET A 677 -41.07 -46.41 14.78
CA MET A 677 -40.14 -47.24 14.00
C MET A 677 -38.76 -46.59 14.03
N SER A 678 -37.83 -47.17 14.79
CA SER A 678 -36.40 -46.93 14.63
C SER A 678 -35.99 -47.51 13.28
N GLY A 679 -35.55 -46.64 12.37
CA GLY A 679 -35.35 -46.98 10.96
C GLY A 679 -34.22 -47.99 10.76
N MET A 680 -34.54 -49.20 10.33
CA MET A 680 -33.60 -50.05 9.61
C MET A 680 -33.57 -49.57 8.14
N VAL A 681 -32.41 -49.13 7.67
CA VAL A 681 -32.21 -48.77 6.25
C VAL A 681 -31.41 -49.88 5.59
N PHE A 682 -32.07 -50.71 4.79
CA PHE A 682 -31.40 -51.63 3.86
C PHE A 682 -30.79 -50.82 2.71
N ARG A 683 -29.50 -50.97 2.41
CA ARG A 683 -28.95 -50.63 1.08
C ARG A 683 -27.77 -51.54 0.72
N ASN A 684 -28.09 -52.63 0.01
CA ASN A 684 -27.27 -53.32 -0.98
C ASN A 684 -28.04 -54.52 -1.53
N VAL A 685 -29.01 -54.15 -2.35
CA VAL A 685 -29.58 -55.03 -3.36
C VAL A 685 -28.59 -55.13 -4.50
N THR A 686 -28.30 -56.36 -4.90
CA THR A 686 -27.68 -56.64 -6.18
C THR A 686 -28.75 -56.46 -7.26
N VAL A 687 -28.57 -55.52 -8.18
CA VAL A 687 -29.40 -55.44 -9.39
C VAL A 687 -28.52 -55.74 -10.59
N PRO A 688 -28.49 -57.00 -11.07
CA PRO A 688 -28.06 -57.29 -12.44
C PRO A 688 -28.94 -56.51 -13.42
N ARG A 689 -28.42 -56.17 -14.61
CA ARG A 689 -29.24 -55.49 -15.63
C ARG A 689 -30.37 -56.38 -16.19
N ASP A 690 -30.31 -57.70 -15.98
CA ASP A 690 -31.32 -58.66 -16.44
C ASP A 690 -32.43 -58.90 -15.40
#